data_AF-A0A9W4SCS5-F1
#
_entry.id   AF-A0A9W4SCS5-F1
#
_cell.length_a   1.000
_cell.length_b   1.000
_cell.length_c   1.000
_cell.angle_alpha   90.00
_cell.angle_beta   90.00
_cell.angle_gamma   90.00
#
_symmetry.space_group_name_H-M   'P 1'
#
loop_
_entity.id
_entity.type
_entity.pdbx_description
1 polymer ?
#
loop_
_entity_poly.entity_id
_entity_poly.type
_entity_poly.pdbx_seq_one_letter_code
_entity_poly.pdbx_strand_id
1 'polypeptide(L)'
;MASKFPNDCIYDIFENLGKKPLRSCLLVSRFWCEVSVRLLWREFFRVYPKLYLSTRYLSILVACLPKESKNLLHEKKIFLPTSTSKPPLFNYLSYCKVLSINSLDQIIFDVLTSPPHKTLQEQDLNNNLRLVSKVILKEFFRQAPHLKELLYCYYSTGAELTFSNLAFPEAMVSFADLSILTCSSGIPSEFFYQLTQVCSNLQSLEIIFDMSISDNLKELIIAQKNLKNITIRNNTEVEMKSLIPSLAKHSNTIVNLKIYEAYVSYPMSSIAAFTNLQELTVSRIGISTIIPDVIYPRLQSLNLDGCNLPSIKFLENNGKNLRDLHIFESDDSLNFAIARFCPNLRSLFLKFKSNPTGLEALKILLSSCLQLEEIKVYCGGNYLNEDDILVAVASYSPKNLYQLHIRYDDELKRELSLVVLEGFFTTWMNRMPQKILSLIIEGFYCPRKRNMVANLETLKILMKYNIAEVEFSGKRSIYIPSARYATSSVLVENRLYFMGGWGQEPDGSWNCQNDMFYLDLSNPLNMSSIVELKFKVSTALPVRICWASSSLAEGGKKIYIFGGIILESISKESNESSSIYSFDINAQKWSAPKIKGIAPESRQHFQMVPDNKNNYLYIFGGSTGEITKNVKWLNDMNVLNTNEQYWQNMMILGSKEIIIPPFMADFTATMLSSGEIVYIGGRQSTSPNDVSYILAKMNVIYVFNTKSSSWNVINAGGNAPNSRIGHSAVLASNNRIIVYGGTSEDLKNPATPDLAILDVNLMPYQWISPNVTKGSPPSRSFHSAAMVQNLMFVAFGNVTTNSIYILDVSDNTNFRWSSSYIKSNQTPDATQGLQEIPSETPLNESLFTQNMALILGASIGGLISFIILASIGVLIYKKWRNYQKIIGRNRQYLEEIPSTQNSNN
;
A
#
# COMPACT_ATOMS: atom_id res chain seq x y z
N MET A 1 33.05 30.53 6.55
CA MET A 1 33.45 31.22 5.29
C MET A 1 32.96 30.37 4.13
N ALA A 2 31.85 30.72 3.48
CA ALA A 2 31.50 30.15 2.19
C ALA A 2 32.08 31.07 1.12
N SER A 3 33.11 30.61 0.42
CA SER A 3 33.60 31.25 -0.80
C SER A 3 32.42 31.41 -1.77
N LYS A 4 32.12 32.65 -2.18
CA LYS A 4 31.11 32.93 -3.20
C LYS A 4 31.56 32.25 -4.51
N PHE A 5 31.04 31.07 -4.81
CA PHE A 5 31.11 30.55 -6.18
C PHE A 5 30.49 31.60 -7.11
N PRO A 6 31.10 31.86 -8.28
CA PRO A 6 30.45 32.67 -9.31
C PRO A 6 29.06 32.11 -9.63
N ASN A 7 28.11 33.00 -9.91
CA ASN A 7 26.73 32.62 -10.21
C ASN A 7 26.63 31.62 -11.37
N ASP A 8 27.53 31.72 -12.35
CA ASP A 8 27.59 30.82 -13.50
C ASP A 8 27.98 29.39 -13.07
N CYS A 9 28.96 29.25 -12.17
CA CYS A 9 29.34 27.96 -11.62
C CYS A 9 28.20 27.31 -10.83
N ILE A 10 27.40 28.10 -10.10
CA ILE A 10 26.25 27.60 -9.35
C ILE A 10 25.17 27.07 -10.30
N TYR A 11 24.95 27.76 -11.42
CA TYR A 11 24.02 27.30 -12.44
C TYR A 11 24.45 25.95 -13.03
N ASP A 12 25.70 25.83 -13.45
CA ASP A 12 26.25 24.58 -14.01
C ASP A 12 26.19 23.42 -13.01
N ILE A 13 26.51 23.69 -11.74
CA ILE A 13 26.40 22.68 -10.67
C ILE A 13 24.94 22.23 -10.55
N PHE A 14 23.99 23.16 -10.49
CA PHE A 14 22.58 22.85 -10.28
C PHE A 14 21.96 22.11 -11.47
N GLU A 15 22.40 22.41 -12.69
CA GLU A 15 21.95 21.71 -13.89
C GLU A 15 22.30 20.21 -13.85
N ASN A 16 23.39 19.85 -13.16
CA ASN A 16 23.82 18.46 -12.96
C ASN A 16 23.24 17.81 -11.70
N LEU A 17 22.43 18.52 -10.90
CA LEU A 17 21.79 17.97 -9.71
C LEU A 17 20.47 17.25 -10.04
N GLY A 18 20.21 16.15 -9.32
CA GLY A 18 18.90 15.50 -9.34
C GLY A 18 17.79 16.37 -8.70
N LYS A 19 16.52 16.04 -8.99
CA LYS A 19 15.34 16.77 -8.46
C LYS A 19 15.29 16.87 -6.93
N LYS A 20 15.82 15.88 -6.20
CA LYS A 20 15.84 15.86 -4.72
C LYS A 20 16.81 16.92 -4.13
N PRO A 21 18.10 16.95 -4.52
CA PRO A 21 19.00 18.05 -4.13
C PRO A 21 18.46 19.44 -4.49
N LEU A 22 17.91 19.62 -5.70
CA LEU A 22 17.36 20.91 -6.14
C LEU A 22 16.22 21.45 -5.24
N ARG A 23 15.40 20.57 -4.66
CA ARG A 23 14.36 20.97 -3.70
C ARG A 23 14.95 21.53 -2.40
N SER A 24 16.08 21.01 -1.97
CA SER A 24 16.77 21.49 -0.74
C SER A 24 17.38 22.87 -0.96
N CYS A 25 17.83 23.14 -2.19
CA CYS A 25 18.38 24.44 -2.60
C CYS A 25 17.37 25.60 -2.54
N LEU A 26 16.06 25.32 -2.60
CA LEU A 26 14.98 26.32 -2.54
C LEU A 26 14.99 27.16 -1.25
N LEU A 27 15.50 26.59 -0.16
CA LEU A 27 15.47 27.21 1.18
C LEU A 27 16.77 27.94 1.55
N VAL A 28 17.77 27.93 0.66
CA VAL A 28 19.12 28.40 0.98
C VAL A 28 19.27 29.91 0.79
N SER A 29 18.90 30.42 -0.39
CA SER A 29 18.96 31.85 -0.69
C SER A 29 17.99 32.21 -1.82
N ARG A 30 17.72 33.51 -2.01
CA ARG A 30 16.87 33.98 -3.10
C ARG A 30 17.39 33.56 -4.48
N PHE A 31 18.71 33.66 -4.70
CA PHE A 31 19.34 33.27 -5.95
C PHE A 31 19.24 31.75 -6.19
N TRP A 32 19.53 30.95 -5.16
CA TRP A 32 19.43 29.48 -5.27
C TRP A 32 17.99 29.04 -5.53
N CYS A 33 17.03 29.68 -4.86
CA CYS A 33 15.61 29.47 -5.08
C CYS A 33 15.22 29.78 -6.53
N GLU A 34 15.64 30.91 -7.07
CA GLU A 34 15.36 31.29 -8.46
C GLU A 34 15.90 30.27 -9.47
N VAL A 35 17.17 29.87 -9.35
CA VAL A 35 17.80 28.88 -10.24
C VAL A 35 17.14 27.51 -10.10
N SER A 36 16.89 27.05 -8.88
CA SER A 36 16.23 25.77 -8.62
C SER A 36 14.79 25.73 -9.13
N VAL A 37 14.01 26.81 -8.96
CA VAL A 37 12.64 26.89 -9.50
C VAL A 37 12.67 26.81 -11.02
N ARG A 38 13.56 27.54 -11.69
CA ARG A 38 13.72 27.48 -13.15
C ARG A 38 14.01 26.05 -13.63
N LEU A 39 14.96 25.35 -13.00
CA LEU A 39 15.34 23.99 -13.38
C LEU A 39 14.25 22.96 -13.07
N LEU A 40 13.55 23.08 -11.94
CA LEU A 40 12.46 22.18 -11.56
C LEU A 40 11.24 22.33 -12.49
N TRP A 41 10.93 23.55 -12.92
CA TRP A 41 9.81 23.82 -13.83
C TRP A 41 10.13 23.57 -15.31
N ARG A 42 11.41 23.49 -15.68
CA ARG A 42 11.86 23.15 -17.05
C ARG A 42 11.21 21.88 -17.59
N GLU A 43 11.12 20.85 -16.75
CA GLU A 43 10.53 19.54 -17.09
C GLU A 43 9.21 19.26 -16.34
N PHE A 44 8.48 20.31 -15.98
CA PHE A 44 7.27 20.20 -15.15
C PHE A 44 6.28 19.14 -15.67
N PHE A 45 6.00 19.18 -16.98
CA PHE A 45 5.04 18.29 -17.63
C PHE A 45 5.59 16.91 -18.01
N ARG A 46 6.87 16.61 -17.76
CA ARG A 46 7.50 15.33 -18.14
C ARG A 46 7.10 14.18 -17.21
N VAL A 47 6.66 14.48 -15.99
CA VAL A 47 6.29 13.46 -14.98
C VAL A 47 4.82 13.62 -14.59
N TYR A 48 4.08 12.53 -14.71
CA TYR A 48 2.67 12.47 -14.31
C TYR A 48 2.45 12.87 -12.84
N PRO A 49 1.59 13.87 -12.55
CA PRO A 49 1.11 14.16 -11.20
C PRO A 49 0.37 12.96 -10.60
N LYS A 50 0.67 12.59 -9.36
CA LYS A 50 -0.27 11.75 -8.59
C LYS A 50 -1.61 12.50 -8.47
N LEU A 51 -2.74 11.81 -8.61
CA LEU A 51 -4.11 12.38 -8.62
C LEU A 51 -4.36 13.47 -7.54
N TYR A 52 -3.87 13.28 -6.31
CA TYR A 52 -4.08 14.24 -5.21
C TYR A 52 -3.30 15.57 -5.35
N LEU A 53 -2.39 15.69 -6.32
CA LEU A 53 -1.63 16.91 -6.60
C LEU A 53 -2.22 17.74 -7.75
N SER A 54 -3.15 17.18 -8.55
CA SER A 54 -3.75 17.83 -9.73
C SER A 54 -4.34 19.21 -9.38
N THR A 55 -5.04 19.33 -8.24
CA THR A 55 -5.59 20.61 -7.74
C THR A 55 -4.51 21.67 -7.49
N ARG A 56 -3.37 21.29 -6.91
CA ARG A 56 -2.26 22.24 -6.63
C ARG A 56 -1.60 22.68 -7.93
N TYR A 57 -1.37 21.76 -8.84
CA TYR A 57 -0.79 22.07 -10.15
C TYR A 57 -1.70 23.00 -10.95
N LEU A 58 -2.99 22.68 -11.04
CA LEU A 58 -3.95 23.54 -11.74
C LEU A 58 -4.03 24.92 -11.09
N SER A 59 -4.00 25.03 -9.75
CA SER A 59 -4.03 26.33 -9.07
C SER A 59 -2.87 27.24 -9.49
N ILE A 60 -1.67 26.70 -9.74
CA ILE A 60 -0.50 27.48 -10.17
C ILE A 60 -0.66 27.91 -11.64
N LEU A 61 -1.12 27.01 -12.51
CA LEU A 61 -1.41 27.34 -13.91
C LEU A 61 -2.48 28.44 -14.01
N VAL A 62 -3.56 28.31 -13.24
CA VAL A 62 -4.62 29.31 -13.13
C VAL A 62 -4.10 30.62 -12.55
N ALA A 63 -3.17 30.60 -11.59
CA ALA A 63 -2.55 31.81 -11.06
C ALA A 63 -1.85 32.62 -12.15
N CYS A 64 -1.23 31.95 -13.12
CA CYS A 64 -0.51 32.56 -14.25
C CYS A 64 -1.44 33.14 -15.34
N LEU A 65 -2.75 32.87 -15.29
CA LEU A 65 -3.71 33.40 -16.27
C LEU A 65 -3.94 34.91 -16.10
N PRO A 66 -4.12 35.66 -17.21
CA PRO A 66 -4.49 37.07 -17.18
C PRO A 66 -5.90 37.26 -16.60
N LYS A 67 -6.21 38.51 -16.21
CA LYS A 67 -7.48 38.84 -15.58
C LYS A 67 -8.68 38.53 -16.48
N GLU A 68 -8.57 38.85 -17.77
CA GLU A 68 -9.60 38.59 -18.79
C GLU A 68 -9.95 37.09 -18.90
N SER A 69 -8.93 36.23 -18.97
CA SER A 69 -9.13 34.77 -19.00
C SER A 69 -9.80 34.24 -17.73
N LYS A 70 -9.45 34.78 -16.56
CA LYS A 70 -10.10 34.43 -15.29
C LYS A 70 -11.56 34.88 -15.26
N ASN A 71 -11.86 36.07 -15.79
CA ASN A 71 -13.23 36.58 -15.88
C ASN A 71 -14.08 35.73 -16.84
N LEU A 72 -13.53 35.33 -17.99
CA LEU A 72 -14.21 34.46 -18.95
C LEU A 72 -14.63 33.12 -18.32
N LEU A 73 -13.74 32.48 -17.54
CA LEU A 73 -14.06 31.24 -16.84
C LEU A 73 -15.17 31.46 -15.79
N HIS A 74 -15.14 32.59 -15.09
CA HIS A 74 -16.13 32.95 -14.08
C HIS A 74 -17.51 33.25 -14.69
N GLU A 75 -17.58 33.94 -15.83
CA GLU A 75 -18.82 34.17 -16.60
C GLU A 75 -19.48 32.86 -17.05
N LYS A 76 -18.65 31.86 -17.40
CA LYS A 76 -19.10 30.51 -17.76
C LYS A 76 -19.40 29.62 -16.55
N LYS A 77 -19.38 30.18 -15.32
CA LYS A 77 -19.63 29.46 -14.06
C LYS A 77 -18.66 28.29 -13.81
N ILE A 78 -17.44 28.38 -14.35
CA ILE A 78 -16.36 27.40 -14.13
C ILE A 78 -15.50 27.90 -12.96
N PHE A 79 -15.68 27.30 -11.79
CA PHE A 79 -14.93 27.65 -10.59
C PHE A 79 -13.71 26.75 -10.44
N LEU A 80 -12.52 27.29 -10.73
CA LEU A 80 -11.25 26.59 -10.55
C LEU A 80 -10.62 26.93 -9.19
N PRO A 81 -9.75 26.06 -8.63
CA PRO A 81 -9.04 26.32 -7.39
C PRO A 81 -8.28 27.64 -7.47
N THR A 82 -8.66 28.62 -6.65
CA THR A 82 -8.02 29.92 -6.61
C THR A 82 -6.69 29.83 -5.88
N SER A 83 -5.58 30.03 -6.60
CA SER A 83 -4.36 30.49 -5.97
C SER A 83 -4.61 31.89 -5.39
N THR A 84 -3.98 32.18 -4.28
CA THR A 84 -4.08 33.40 -3.48
C THR A 84 -4.29 34.68 -4.30
N SER A 85 -4.90 35.73 -3.74
CA SER A 85 -5.07 37.05 -4.39
C SER A 85 -3.77 37.72 -4.88
N LYS A 86 -2.60 37.16 -4.56
CA LYS A 86 -1.27 37.62 -4.95
C LYS A 86 -0.82 36.98 -6.28
N PRO A 87 -0.13 37.73 -7.15
CA PRO A 87 0.46 37.18 -8.37
C PRO A 87 1.51 36.10 -8.03
N PRO A 88 1.76 35.13 -8.93
CA PRO A 88 2.80 34.13 -8.73
C PRO A 88 4.16 34.81 -8.58
N LEU A 89 4.97 34.30 -7.65
CA LEU A 89 6.31 34.85 -7.36
C LEU A 89 7.27 34.76 -8.55
N PHE A 90 7.08 33.73 -9.38
CA PHE A 90 7.88 33.49 -10.57
C PHE A 90 6.98 33.33 -11.79
N ASN A 91 7.54 33.65 -12.96
CA ASN A 91 6.93 33.30 -14.22
C ASN A 91 7.20 31.81 -14.53
N TYR A 92 6.44 30.94 -13.87
CA TYR A 92 6.61 29.49 -13.96
C TYR A 92 6.47 28.97 -15.40
N LEU A 93 5.51 29.50 -16.18
CA LEU A 93 5.26 29.04 -17.55
C LEU A 93 6.45 29.34 -18.47
N SER A 94 7.12 30.48 -18.30
CA SER A 94 8.29 30.85 -19.11
C SER A 94 9.50 29.91 -18.95
N TYR A 95 9.55 29.15 -17.85
CA TYR A 95 10.65 28.21 -17.60
C TYR A 95 10.42 26.85 -18.26
N CYS A 96 9.18 26.51 -18.62
CA CYS A 96 8.82 25.23 -19.20
C CYS A 96 9.46 25.05 -20.58
N LYS A 97 10.13 23.90 -20.78
CA LYS A 97 10.68 23.47 -22.07
C LYS A 97 10.04 22.20 -22.61
N VAL A 98 9.25 21.52 -21.78
CA VAL A 98 8.51 20.30 -22.08
C VAL A 98 7.03 20.58 -21.83
N LEU A 99 6.16 20.20 -22.77
CA LEU A 99 4.70 20.23 -22.61
C LEU A 99 4.12 18.86 -22.92
N SER A 100 3.31 18.33 -21.98
CA SER A 100 2.51 17.13 -22.20
C SER A 100 1.04 17.51 -22.18
N ILE A 101 0.38 17.42 -23.33
CA ILE A 101 -1.05 17.69 -23.49
C ILE A 101 -1.86 16.71 -22.66
N ASN A 102 -1.50 15.43 -22.71
CA ASN A 102 -2.10 14.37 -21.89
C ASN A 102 -2.05 14.68 -20.40
N SER A 103 -0.89 15.12 -19.90
CA SER A 103 -0.74 15.44 -18.49
C SER A 103 -1.58 16.65 -18.11
N LEU A 104 -1.66 17.66 -18.97
CA LEU A 104 -2.49 18.84 -18.74
C LEU A 104 -3.98 18.48 -18.74
N ASP A 105 -4.45 17.78 -19.77
CA ASP A 105 -5.84 17.38 -19.92
C ASP A 105 -6.29 16.51 -18.75
N GLN A 106 -5.44 15.59 -18.29
CA GLN A 106 -5.72 14.80 -17.08
C GLN A 106 -5.78 15.65 -15.81
N ILE A 107 -4.85 16.60 -15.61
CA ILE A 107 -4.89 17.51 -14.45
C ILE A 107 -6.22 18.27 -14.42
N ILE A 108 -6.69 18.76 -15.58
CA ILE A 108 -7.94 19.51 -15.68
C ILE A 108 -9.12 18.57 -15.43
N PHE A 109 -9.12 17.39 -16.05
CA PHE A 109 -10.15 16.36 -15.87
C PHE A 109 -10.29 15.96 -14.40
N ASP A 110 -9.19 15.66 -13.72
CA ASP A 110 -9.18 15.28 -12.30
C ASP A 110 -9.82 16.37 -11.43
N VAL A 111 -9.54 17.64 -11.70
CA VAL A 111 -10.09 18.75 -10.91
C VAL A 111 -11.57 19.00 -11.20
N LEU A 112 -11.97 18.94 -12.47
CA LEU A 112 -13.36 19.18 -12.87
C LEU A 112 -14.30 18.00 -12.59
N THR A 113 -13.77 16.80 -12.35
CA THR A 113 -14.55 15.62 -11.95
C THR A 113 -14.50 15.33 -10.45
N SER A 114 -13.64 16.02 -9.71
CA SER A 114 -13.60 15.93 -8.24
C SER A 114 -14.79 16.65 -7.58
N PRO A 115 -15.30 16.18 -6.43
CA PRO A 115 -16.37 16.86 -5.70
C PRO A 115 -15.97 18.32 -5.38
N PRO A 116 -16.85 19.32 -5.61
CA PRO A 116 -18.31 19.24 -5.78
C PRO A 116 -18.81 19.06 -7.24
N HIS A 117 -17.94 18.93 -8.24
CA HIS A 117 -18.31 19.03 -9.66
C HIS A 117 -18.84 17.73 -10.31
N LYS A 118 -19.07 16.65 -9.54
CA LYS A 118 -19.51 15.34 -10.04
C LYS A 118 -20.91 15.31 -10.72
N THR A 119 -21.70 16.37 -10.62
CA THR A 119 -23.10 16.43 -11.09
C THR A 119 -23.30 17.11 -12.45
N LEU A 120 -22.24 17.41 -13.21
CA LEU A 120 -22.36 18.02 -14.53
C LEU A 120 -22.85 17.00 -15.58
N GLN A 121 -23.69 17.44 -16.53
CA GLN A 121 -23.97 16.65 -17.73
C GLN A 121 -22.68 16.47 -18.55
N GLU A 122 -22.54 15.33 -19.22
CA GLU A 122 -21.32 14.97 -19.98
C GLU A 122 -20.94 16.03 -21.03
N GLN A 123 -21.92 16.60 -21.72
CA GLN A 123 -21.70 17.65 -22.71
C GLN A 123 -21.18 18.96 -22.09
N ASP A 124 -21.69 19.35 -20.92
CA ASP A 124 -21.22 20.53 -20.19
C ASP A 124 -19.81 20.33 -19.65
N LEU A 125 -19.51 19.13 -19.14
CA LEU A 125 -18.18 18.76 -18.68
C LEU A 125 -17.16 18.84 -19.83
N ASN A 126 -17.48 18.27 -21.00
CA ASN A 126 -16.60 18.31 -22.18
C ASN A 126 -16.37 19.74 -22.69
N ASN A 127 -17.40 20.58 -22.69
CA ASN A 127 -17.26 22.00 -23.05
C ASN A 127 -16.37 22.76 -22.06
N ASN A 128 -16.52 22.49 -20.76
CA ASN A 128 -15.69 23.10 -19.72
C ASN A 128 -14.23 22.66 -19.82
N LEU A 129 -13.97 21.38 -20.03
CA LEU A 129 -12.64 20.81 -20.26
C LEU A 129 -11.94 21.51 -21.43
N ARG A 130 -12.62 21.60 -22.58
CA ARG A 130 -12.12 22.30 -23.78
C ARG A 130 -11.78 23.76 -23.51
N LEU A 131 -12.65 24.49 -22.81
CA LEU A 131 -12.45 25.91 -22.55
C LEU A 131 -11.27 26.14 -21.59
N VAL A 132 -11.18 25.37 -20.50
CA VAL A 132 -10.09 25.50 -19.52
C VAL A 132 -8.75 25.16 -20.15
N SER A 133 -8.67 24.06 -20.90
CA SER A 133 -7.43 23.70 -21.62
C SER A 133 -7.03 24.78 -22.63
N LYS A 134 -7.97 25.25 -23.46
CA LYS A 134 -7.70 26.32 -24.43
C LYS A 134 -7.13 27.58 -23.79
N VAL A 135 -7.70 28.02 -22.68
CA VAL A 135 -7.25 29.22 -21.96
C VAL A 135 -5.85 29.04 -21.39
N ILE A 136 -5.57 27.88 -20.78
CA ILE A 136 -4.24 27.58 -20.20
C ILE A 136 -3.19 27.43 -21.30
N LEU A 137 -3.49 26.68 -22.36
CA LEU A 137 -2.57 26.47 -23.47
C LEU A 137 -2.25 27.78 -24.18
N LYS A 138 -3.25 28.61 -24.48
CA LYS A 138 -3.00 29.93 -25.08
C LYS A 138 -2.04 30.76 -24.25
N GLU A 139 -2.23 30.79 -22.93
CA GLU A 139 -1.34 31.51 -22.02
C GLU A 139 0.05 30.88 -21.94
N PHE A 140 0.13 29.54 -21.93
CA PHE A 140 1.38 28.80 -21.94
C PHE A 140 2.23 29.19 -23.15
N PHE A 141 1.69 29.06 -24.36
CA PHE A 141 2.45 29.33 -25.58
C PHE A 141 2.81 30.81 -25.75
N ARG A 142 2.01 31.73 -25.18
CA ARG A 142 2.38 33.14 -25.09
C ARG A 142 3.63 33.38 -24.24
N GLN A 143 3.78 32.64 -23.14
CA GLN A 143 4.89 32.83 -22.19
C GLN A 143 6.08 31.91 -22.44
N ALA A 144 5.91 30.82 -23.20
CA ALA A 144 6.93 29.81 -23.48
C ALA A 144 7.21 29.67 -25.00
N PRO A 145 7.75 30.71 -25.67
CA PRO A 145 7.93 30.74 -27.13
C PRO A 145 9.03 29.81 -27.67
N HIS A 146 9.75 29.08 -26.81
CA HIS A 146 10.88 28.24 -27.19
C HIS A 146 10.72 26.85 -26.59
N LEU A 147 9.67 26.14 -26.99
CA LEU A 147 9.35 24.78 -26.54
C LEU A 147 10.32 23.78 -27.20
N LYS A 148 10.89 22.85 -26.43
CA LYS A 148 11.84 21.86 -26.94
C LYS A 148 11.24 20.48 -27.13
N GLU A 149 10.24 20.13 -26.32
CA GLU A 149 9.57 18.84 -26.35
C GLU A 149 8.05 18.98 -26.19
N LEU A 150 7.32 18.24 -27.02
CA LEU A 150 5.87 18.17 -27.02
C LEU A 150 5.43 16.70 -26.98
N LEU A 151 4.56 16.37 -26.03
CA LEU A 151 3.89 15.07 -25.94
C LEU A 151 2.38 15.27 -26.14
N TYR A 152 1.84 14.68 -27.20
CA TYR A 152 0.44 14.80 -27.58
C TYR A 152 -0.09 13.44 -28.04
N CYS A 153 -0.71 12.67 -27.16
CA CYS A 153 -1.18 11.31 -27.43
C CYS A 153 -2.66 11.16 -27.05
N TYR A 154 -3.29 10.03 -27.36
CA TYR A 154 -4.55 9.58 -26.75
C TYR A 154 -4.25 8.53 -25.66
N TYR A 155 -5.03 8.52 -24.57
CA TYR A 155 -4.89 7.53 -23.49
C TYR A 155 -5.73 6.28 -23.78
N SER A 156 -5.21 5.10 -23.41
CA SER A 156 -5.90 3.81 -23.52
C SER A 156 -6.85 3.48 -22.36
N THR A 157 -7.05 4.39 -21.40
CA THR A 157 -7.92 4.15 -20.24
C THR A 157 -9.36 4.58 -20.53
N GLY A 158 -10.01 3.94 -21.52
CA GLY A 158 -11.46 3.92 -21.71
C GLY A 158 -12.20 5.24 -21.97
N ALA A 159 -11.53 6.39 -21.93
CA ALA A 159 -12.08 7.70 -22.26
C ALA A 159 -11.09 8.44 -23.17
N GLU A 160 -11.56 8.86 -24.34
CA GLU A 160 -10.84 9.74 -25.26
C GLU A 160 -10.71 11.14 -24.64
N LEU A 161 -9.80 11.30 -23.67
CA LEU A 161 -9.69 12.50 -22.86
C LEU A 161 -8.93 13.64 -23.55
N THR A 162 -8.54 13.52 -24.81
CA THR A 162 -7.81 14.61 -25.48
C THR A 162 -8.78 15.59 -26.11
N PHE A 163 -9.04 16.68 -25.39
CA PHE A 163 -9.96 17.75 -25.79
C PHE A 163 -9.23 19.04 -26.21
N SER A 164 -7.90 19.05 -26.14
CA SER A 164 -7.04 20.16 -26.54
C SER A 164 -6.90 20.31 -28.05
N ASN A 165 -7.23 21.48 -28.60
CA ASN A 165 -6.87 21.85 -29.97
C ASN A 165 -5.73 22.88 -29.95
N LEU A 166 -4.62 22.56 -30.62
CA LEU A 166 -3.41 23.39 -30.69
C LEU A 166 -3.39 24.37 -31.87
N ALA A 167 -4.47 24.47 -32.63
CA ALA A 167 -4.61 25.37 -33.77
C ALA A 167 -4.84 26.83 -33.33
N PHE A 168 -3.81 27.46 -32.75
CA PHE A 168 -3.79 28.90 -32.49
C PHE A 168 -2.39 29.51 -32.75
N PRO A 169 -2.30 30.79 -33.17
CA PRO A 169 -1.06 31.38 -33.67
C PRO A 169 0.11 31.37 -32.69
N GLU A 170 -0.15 31.51 -31.39
CA GLU A 170 0.88 31.53 -30.34
C GLU A 170 1.63 30.20 -30.24
N ALA A 171 0.97 29.08 -30.52
CA ALA A 171 1.60 27.76 -30.50
C ALA A 171 2.62 27.60 -31.64
N MET A 172 2.34 28.19 -32.81
CA MET A 172 3.19 28.08 -33.99
C MET A 172 4.58 28.69 -33.79
N VAL A 173 4.66 29.81 -33.07
CA VAL A 173 5.94 30.42 -32.66
C VAL A 173 6.74 29.44 -31.81
N SER A 174 6.07 28.79 -30.86
CA SER A 174 6.71 27.86 -29.93
C SER A 174 7.20 26.57 -30.60
N PHE A 175 6.50 26.13 -31.66
CA PHE A 175 6.83 24.91 -32.39
C PHE A 175 8.02 25.05 -33.33
N ALA A 176 8.41 26.27 -33.72
CA ALA A 176 9.59 26.50 -34.55
C ALA A 176 10.89 25.96 -33.91
N ASP A 177 10.93 25.94 -32.58
CA ASP A 177 12.08 25.51 -31.78
C ASP A 177 12.03 24.04 -31.31
N LEU A 178 10.98 23.32 -31.70
CA LEU A 178 10.70 21.96 -31.25
C LEU A 178 11.76 20.98 -31.77
N SER A 179 12.24 20.13 -30.88
CA SER A 179 13.30 19.15 -31.16
C SER A 179 12.86 17.71 -30.89
N ILE A 180 11.86 17.52 -30.03
CA ILE A 180 11.33 16.22 -29.65
C ILE A 180 9.81 16.26 -29.76
N LEU A 181 9.24 15.32 -30.50
CA LEU A 181 7.80 15.13 -30.61
C LEU A 181 7.45 13.69 -30.23
N THR A 182 6.55 13.51 -29.28
CA THR A 182 5.88 12.25 -29.01
C THR A 182 4.40 12.42 -29.36
N CYS A 183 3.89 11.66 -30.31
CA CYS A 183 2.53 11.82 -30.81
C CYS A 183 1.80 10.51 -31.06
N SER A 184 0.48 10.52 -30.84
CA SER A 184 -0.42 9.50 -31.39
C SER A 184 -0.61 9.66 -32.90
N SER A 185 -0.76 8.56 -33.64
CA SER A 185 -1.07 8.59 -35.07
C SER A 185 -2.45 9.17 -35.37
N GLY A 186 -3.41 9.01 -34.46
CA GLY A 186 -4.78 9.46 -34.58
C GLY A 186 -5.04 10.94 -34.31
N ILE A 187 -4.01 11.74 -33.99
CA ILE A 187 -4.18 13.20 -33.79
C ILE A 187 -4.72 13.84 -35.08
N PRO A 188 -5.57 14.89 -34.98
CA PRO A 188 -6.11 15.56 -36.16
C PRO A 188 -5.03 15.97 -37.17
N SER A 189 -5.23 15.64 -38.43
CA SER A 189 -4.29 15.90 -39.53
C SER A 189 -3.91 17.37 -39.68
N GLU A 190 -4.83 18.28 -39.36
CA GLU A 190 -4.63 19.73 -39.36
C GLU A 190 -3.46 20.16 -38.45
N PHE A 191 -3.28 19.49 -37.30
CA PHE A 191 -2.15 19.78 -36.42
C PHE A 191 -0.82 19.45 -37.10
N PHE A 192 -0.71 18.29 -37.76
CA PHE A 192 0.50 17.91 -38.46
C PHE A 192 0.77 18.82 -39.67
N TYR A 193 -0.28 19.23 -40.39
CA TYR A 193 -0.16 20.20 -41.48
C TYR A 193 0.46 21.51 -40.99
N GLN A 194 -0.09 22.10 -39.93
CA GLN A 194 0.42 23.34 -39.34
C GLN A 194 1.84 23.18 -38.80
N LEU A 195 2.11 22.08 -38.09
CA LEU A 195 3.44 21.80 -37.55
C LEU A 195 4.49 21.69 -38.66
N THR A 196 4.12 21.10 -39.81
CA THR A 196 5.00 20.97 -40.98
C THR A 196 5.45 22.33 -41.52
N GLN A 197 4.60 23.36 -41.43
CA GLN A 197 4.93 24.71 -41.92
C GLN A 197 5.96 25.43 -41.05
N VAL A 198 6.09 25.08 -39.78
CA VAL A 198 6.90 25.84 -38.80
C VAL A 198 8.06 25.04 -38.21
N CYS A 199 7.95 23.71 -38.14
CA CYS A 199 8.95 22.85 -37.51
C CYS A 199 9.70 22.01 -38.56
N SER A 200 10.99 22.30 -38.75
CA SER A 200 11.86 21.56 -39.69
C SER A 200 13.10 20.92 -39.05
N ASN A 201 13.20 20.92 -37.71
CA ASN A 201 14.41 20.50 -37.00
C ASN A 201 14.13 19.52 -35.84
N LEU A 202 13.11 18.67 -35.97
CA LEU A 202 12.93 17.54 -35.05
C LEU A 202 14.17 16.63 -35.10
N GLN A 203 14.69 16.31 -33.92
CA GLN A 203 15.79 15.37 -33.71
C GLN A 203 15.28 14.02 -33.24
N SER A 204 14.15 14.00 -32.52
CA SER A 204 13.52 12.79 -32.00
C SER A 204 12.03 12.80 -32.30
N LEU A 205 11.52 11.68 -32.81
CA LEU A 205 10.11 11.47 -33.06
C LEU A 205 9.68 10.11 -32.49
N GLU A 206 8.67 10.14 -31.64
CA GLU A 206 7.99 8.95 -31.12
C GLU A 206 6.55 8.93 -31.62
N ILE A 207 6.15 7.83 -32.26
CA ILE A 207 4.80 7.63 -32.79
C ILE A 207 4.15 6.47 -32.05
N ILE A 208 3.00 6.73 -31.44
CA ILE A 208 2.15 5.72 -30.82
C ILE A 208 0.98 5.46 -31.77
N PHE A 209 0.89 4.25 -32.31
CA PHE A 209 -0.18 3.89 -33.24
C PHE A 209 -1.46 3.54 -32.48
N ASP A 210 -2.50 4.34 -32.68
CA ASP A 210 -3.87 4.12 -32.22
C ASP A 210 -4.89 4.15 -33.37
N MET A 211 -4.59 4.88 -34.45
CA MET A 211 -5.30 4.87 -35.73
C MET A 211 -4.33 4.81 -36.93
N SER A 212 -4.87 4.74 -38.15
CA SER A 212 -4.06 4.79 -39.36
C SER A 212 -3.27 6.10 -39.48
N ILE A 213 -2.04 6.01 -40.00
CA ILE A 213 -1.17 7.17 -40.17
C ILE A 213 -1.70 8.13 -41.25
N SER A 214 -1.89 9.39 -40.87
CA SER A 214 -2.30 10.45 -41.80
C SER A 214 -1.17 10.85 -42.76
N ASP A 215 -1.54 11.30 -43.97
CA ASP A 215 -0.57 11.79 -44.94
C ASP A 215 0.17 13.05 -44.45
N ASN A 216 -0.49 13.91 -43.67
CA ASN A 216 0.16 15.08 -43.08
C ASN A 216 1.26 14.72 -42.07
N LEU A 217 1.12 13.63 -41.32
CA LEU A 217 2.21 13.14 -40.45
C LEU A 217 3.39 12.62 -41.28
N LYS A 218 3.13 11.96 -42.42
CA LYS A 218 4.18 11.53 -43.35
C LYS A 218 4.93 12.72 -43.94
N GLU A 219 4.21 13.75 -44.35
CA GLU A 219 4.80 15.00 -44.86
C GLU A 219 5.63 15.73 -43.78
N LEU A 220 5.14 15.77 -42.53
CA LEU A 220 5.90 16.31 -41.41
C LEU A 220 7.25 15.61 -41.27
N ILE A 221 7.27 14.28 -41.33
CA ILE A 221 8.50 13.48 -41.25
C ILE A 221 9.43 13.85 -42.40
N ILE A 222 8.93 13.90 -43.64
CA ILE A 222 9.71 14.23 -44.82
C ILE A 222 10.34 15.62 -44.71
N ALA A 223 9.63 16.59 -44.14
CA ALA A 223 10.08 17.98 -44.01
C ALA A 223 11.22 18.21 -42.99
N GLN A 224 11.56 17.22 -42.15
CA GLN A 224 12.61 17.37 -41.13
C GLN A 224 14.01 17.35 -41.73
N LYS A 225 14.96 18.05 -41.10
CA LYS A 225 16.35 18.13 -41.60
C LYS A 225 17.35 17.26 -40.85
N ASN A 226 17.09 16.95 -39.57
CA ASN A 226 18.08 16.36 -38.65
C ASN A 226 17.47 15.26 -37.76
N LEU A 227 16.54 14.48 -38.30
CA LEU A 227 15.86 13.43 -37.56
C LEU A 227 16.83 12.28 -37.24
N LYS A 228 17.10 12.03 -35.96
CA LYS A 228 18.12 11.08 -35.48
C LYS A 228 17.53 9.88 -34.76
N ASN A 229 16.50 10.12 -33.94
CA ASN A 229 15.91 9.11 -33.08
C ASN A 229 14.45 8.89 -33.47
N ILE A 230 14.10 7.64 -33.77
CA ILE A 230 12.74 7.23 -34.10
C ILE A 230 12.30 6.18 -33.11
N THR A 231 11.16 6.38 -32.47
CA THR A 231 10.48 5.37 -31.66
C THR A 231 9.08 5.13 -32.21
N ILE A 232 8.71 3.86 -32.32
CA ILE A 232 7.43 3.43 -32.86
C ILE A 232 6.81 2.43 -31.89
N ARG A 233 5.54 2.63 -31.54
CA ARG A 233 4.79 1.76 -30.62
C ARG A 233 3.46 1.34 -31.22
N ASN A 234 3.00 0.14 -30.86
CA ASN A 234 1.64 -0.36 -31.11
C ASN A 234 1.25 -0.46 -32.59
N ASN A 235 2.24 -0.56 -33.48
CA ASN A 235 2.01 -0.48 -34.92
C ASN A 235 1.56 -1.84 -35.50
N THR A 236 0.89 -1.76 -36.65
CA THR A 236 0.62 -2.91 -37.53
C THR A 236 1.64 -3.02 -38.66
N GLU A 237 1.62 -4.13 -39.39
CA GLU A 237 2.45 -4.31 -40.60
C GLU A 237 2.09 -3.29 -41.70
N VAL A 238 0.80 -3.02 -41.87
CA VAL A 238 0.27 -2.12 -42.93
C VAL A 238 0.72 -0.69 -42.70
N GLU A 239 0.56 -0.20 -41.47
CA GLU A 239 0.98 1.15 -41.08
C GLU A 239 2.47 1.36 -41.27
N MET A 240 3.27 0.36 -40.92
CA MET A 240 4.70 0.45 -41.07
C MET A 240 5.18 0.39 -42.50
N LYS A 241 4.59 -0.47 -43.35
CA LYS A 241 4.82 -0.40 -44.80
C LYS A 241 4.52 0.98 -45.36
N SER A 242 3.48 1.65 -44.84
CA SER A 242 3.14 3.01 -45.26
C SER A 242 4.10 4.08 -44.72
N LEU A 243 4.71 3.89 -43.55
CA LEU A 243 5.57 4.89 -42.90
C LEU A 243 7.03 4.82 -43.37
N ILE A 244 7.53 3.63 -43.69
CA ILE A 244 8.93 3.41 -44.08
C ILE A 244 9.38 4.32 -45.23
N PRO A 245 8.63 4.54 -46.32
CA PRO A 245 9.06 5.42 -47.41
C PRO A 245 9.37 6.86 -46.94
N SER A 246 8.59 7.38 -45.99
CA SER A 246 8.81 8.70 -45.40
C SER A 246 10.07 8.72 -44.52
N LEU A 247 10.28 7.69 -43.70
CA LEU A 247 11.47 7.55 -42.86
C LEU A 247 12.75 7.32 -43.68
N ALA A 248 12.66 6.61 -44.80
CA ALA A 248 13.80 6.30 -45.66
C ALA A 248 14.48 7.56 -46.24
N LYS A 249 13.76 8.68 -46.33
CA LYS A 249 14.33 10.00 -46.67
C LYS A 249 15.39 10.48 -45.67
N HIS A 250 15.37 9.95 -44.46
CA HIS A 250 16.29 10.23 -43.35
C HIS A 250 17.21 9.04 -43.03
N SER A 251 17.36 8.10 -43.97
CA SER A 251 18.20 6.90 -43.82
C SER A 251 19.66 7.21 -43.44
N ASN A 252 20.17 8.37 -43.83
CA ASN A 252 21.52 8.83 -43.54
C ASN A 252 21.65 9.57 -42.18
N THR A 253 20.56 10.07 -41.60
CA THR A 253 20.57 10.84 -40.35
C THR A 253 20.07 10.04 -39.15
N ILE A 254 19.19 9.07 -39.37
CA ILE A 254 18.66 8.18 -38.32
C ILE A 254 19.78 7.29 -37.79
N VAL A 255 20.04 7.41 -36.48
CA VAL A 255 21.04 6.64 -35.75
C VAL A 255 20.43 5.74 -34.68
N ASN A 256 19.20 6.03 -34.24
CA ASN A 256 18.49 5.24 -33.23
C ASN A 256 17.08 4.90 -33.72
N LEU A 257 16.77 3.61 -33.81
CA LEU A 257 15.45 3.12 -34.18
C LEU A 257 14.93 2.15 -33.11
N LYS A 258 13.77 2.46 -32.54
CA LYS A 258 13.10 1.64 -31.54
C LYS A 258 11.69 1.27 -32.00
N ILE A 259 11.35 0.00 -31.97
CA ILE A 259 10.05 -0.53 -32.39
C ILE A 259 9.51 -1.42 -31.27
N TYR A 260 8.30 -1.13 -30.80
CA TYR A 260 7.64 -1.82 -29.69
C TYR A 260 6.23 -2.31 -30.07
N GLU A 261 5.85 -3.50 -29.60
CA GLU A 261 4.46 -4.03 -29.60
C GLU A 261 3.83 -4.18 -30.99
N ALA A 262 4.41 -5.03 -31.84
CA ALA A 262 3.85 -5.36 -33.16
C ALA A 262 3.22 -6.77 -33.17
N TYR A 263 1.90 -6.85 -33.29
CA TYR A 263 1.14 -8.11 -33.20
C TYR A 263 1.25 -9.03 -34.43
N VAL A 264 2.08 -8.68 -35.45
CA VAL A 264 2.15 -9.39 -36.74
C VAL A 264 3.59 -9.47 -37.26
N SER A 265 3.87 -10.50 -38.06
CA SER A 265 5.11 -10.69 -38.85
C SER A 265 5.51 -9.42 -39.58
N TYR A 266 6.69 -8.90 -39.25
CA TYR A 266 7.18 -7.65 -39.82
C TYR A 266 8.13 -7.91 -41.00
N PRO A 267 7.98 -7.26 -42.16
CA PRO A 267 9.00 -7.29 -43.19
C PRO A 267 10.19 -6.43 -42.76
N MET A 268 11.03 -6.99 -41.90
CA MET A 268 12.26 -6.38 -41.38
C MET A 268 13.23 -5.97 -42.51
N SER A 269 13.06 -6.49 -43.74
CA SER A 269 13.76 -6.02 -44.94
C SER A 269 13.56 -4.51 -45.20
N SER A 270 12.43 -3.95 -44.79
CA SER A 270 12.13 -2.51 -44.92
C SER A 270 13.03 -1.64 -44.05
N ILE A 271 13.54 -2.18 -42.94
CA ILE A 271 14.46 -1.49 -42.02
C ILE A 271 15.89 -1.50 -42.55
N ALA A 272 16.20 -2.37 -43.53
CA ALA A 272 17.51 -2.43 -44.16
C ALA A 272 17.98 -1.10 -44.77
N ALA A 273 17.05 -0.20 -45.08
CA ALA A 273 17.34 1.12 -45.61
C ALA A 273 18.13 2.02 -44.65
N PHE A 274 18.08 1.80 -43.33
CA PHE A 274 18.70 2.67 -42.33
C PHE A 274 20.17 2.29 -42.05
N THR A 275 21.05 2.53 -43.02
CA THR A 275 22.44 2.04 -42.98
C THR A 275 23.33 2.73 -41.93
N ASN A 276 22.94 3.90 -41.42
CA ASN A 276 23.69 4.66 -40.40
C ASN A 276 23.28 4.36 -38.94
N LEU A 277 22.46 3.33 -38.72
CA LEU A 277 22.03 2.93 -37.38
C LEU A 277 23.22 2.61 -36.46
N GLN A 278 23.12 3.14 -35.24
CA GLN A 278 24.01 2.89 -34.12
C GLN A 278 23.29 2.10 -33.02
N GLU A 279 21.99 2.32 -32.85
CA GLU A 279 21.15 1.60 -31.89
C GLU A 279 19.89 1.07 -32.59
N LEU A 280 19.60 -0.22 -32.39
CA LEU A 280 18.38 -0.85 -32.85
C LEU A 280 17.71 -1.56 -31.66
N THR A 281 16.48 -1.17 -31.34
CA THR A 281 15.64 -1.86 -30.36
C THR A 281 14.38 -2.38 -31.01
N VAL A 282 14.08 -3.66 -30.80
CA VAL A 282 12.88 -4.32 -31.30
C VAL A 282 12.30 -5.15 -30.15
N SER A 283 11.04 -4.90 -29.79
CA SER A 283 10.43 -5.57 -28.64
C SER A 283 8.96 -5.96 -28.87
N ARG A 284 8.56 -7.14 -28.34
CA ARG A 284 7.21 -7.72 -28.40
C ARG A 284 6.67 -7.82 -29.83
N ILE A 285 7.35 -8.59 -30.68
CA ILE A 285 6.90 -8.89 -32.06
C ILE A 285 6.46 -10.35 -32.15
N GLY A 286 5.35 -10.61 -32.84
CA GLY A 286 4.84 -11.96 -33.09
C GLY A 286 5.90 -12.97 -33.60
N ILE A 287 5.61 -14.25 -33.34
CA ILE A 287 6.50 -15.44 -33.24
C ILE A 287 7.30 -15.79 -34.54
N SER A 288 7.25 -15.02 -35.62
CA SER A 288 7.76 -15.42 -36.94
C SER A 288 8.78 -14.48 -37.63
N THR A 289 9.33 -13.49 -36.95
CA THR A 289 10.06 -12.40 -37.64
C THR A 289 11.58 -12.49 -37.53
N ILE A 290 12.26 -12.97 -38.59
CA ILE A 290 13.74 -13.04 -38.65
C ILE A 290 14.30 -11.65 -39.02
N ILE A 291 15.34 -11.20 -38.31
CA ILE A 291 16.10 -10.01 -38.71
C ILE A 291 16.88 -10.35 -39.99
N PRO A 292 16.71 -9.59 -41.09
CA PRO A 292 17.37 -9.87 -42.36
C PRO A 292 18.88 -9.73 -42.23
N ASP A 293 19.62 -10.40 -43.11
CA ASP A 293 21.08 -10.43 -43.19
C ASP A 293 21.67 -9.11 -43.71
N VAL A 294 21.33 -7.99 -43.07
CA VAL A 294 21.70 -6.64 -43.44
C VAL A 294 23.02 -6.26 -42.79
N ILE A 295 23.76 -5.34 -43.42
CA ILE A 295 24.98 -4.76 -42.89
C ILE A 295 24.66 -3.34 -42.38
N TYR A 296 24.87 -3.12 -41.09
CA TYR A 296 24.82 -1.84 -40.39
C TYR A 296 26.23 -1.52 -39.84
N PRO A 297 27.09 -0.84 -40.63
CA PRO A 297 28.51 -0.67 -40.30
C PRO A 297 28.81 0.07 -38.99
N ARG A 298 27.83 0.78 -38.43
CA ARG A 298 27.97 1.60 -37.21
C ARG A 298 27.16 1.09 -36.02
N LEU A 299 26.49 -0.06 -36.16
CA LEU A 299 25.63 -0.62 -35.12
C LEU A 299 26.47 -1.01 -33.91
N GLN A 300 26.21 -0.34 -32.79
CA GLN A 300 26.88 -0.54 -31.51
C GLN A 300 25.96 -1.18 -30.47
N SER A 301 24.66 -0.92 -30.54
CA SER A 301 23.68 -1.46 -29.60
C SER A 301 22.56 -2.21 -30.32
N LEU A 302 22.30 -3.44 -29.89
CA LEU A 302 21.19 -4.27 -30.37
C LEU A 302 20.39 -4.79 -29.19
N ASN A 303 19.09 -4.47 -29.15
CA ASN A 303 18.17 -4.94 -28.13
C ASN A 303 16.96 -5.63 -28.78
N LEU A 304 16.79 -6.93 -28.50
CA LEU A 304 15.75 -7.79 -29.01
C LEU A 304 15.02 -8.45 -27.83
N ASP A 305 13.83 -7.93 -27.49
CA ASP A 305 13.07 -8.40 -26.33
C ASP A 305 11.70 -8.97 -26.75
N GLY A 306 11.53 -10.29 -26.70
CA GLY A 306 10.30 -10.94 -27.18
C GLY A 306 10.13 -10.90 -28.70
N CYS A 307 11.23 -11.13 -29.44
CA CYS A 307 11.28 -11.28 -30.89
C CYS A 307 12.11 -12.55 -31.25
N ASN A 308 12.07 -13.01 -32.52
CA ASN A 308 12.90 -14.13 -32.95
C ASN A 308 14.39 -13.76 -33.01
N LEU A 309 15.23 -14.79 -32.90
CA LEU A 309 16.69 -14.73 -32.88
C LEU A 309 17.26 -14.00 -34.12
N PRO A 310 18.31 -13.18 -33.97
CA PRO A 310 19.07 -12.71 -35.13
C PRO A 310 19.70 -13.92 -35.84
N SER A 311 19.80 -13.85 -37.16
CA SER A 311 20.50 -14.89 -37.92
C SER A 311 21.99 -14.89 -37.55
N ILE A 312 22.65 -16.04 -37.69
CA ILE A 312 24.12 -16.12 -37.54
C ILE A 312 24.81 -15.19 -38.54
N LYS A 313 24.25 -15.07 -39.75
CA LYS A 313 24.80 -14.21 -40.80
C LYS A 313 24.72 -12.72 -40.43
N PHE A 314 23.68 -12.29 -39.74
CA PHE A 314 23.59 -10.95 -39.19
C PHE A 314 24.71 -10.67 -38.18
N LEU A 315 25.02 -11.63 -37.30
CA LEU A 315 26.13 -11.50 -36.35
C LEU A 315 27.49 -11.51 -37.06
N GLU A 316 27.68 -12.32 -38.10
CA GLU A 316 28.89 -12.27 -38.94
C GLU A 316 29.12 -10.86 -39.53
N ASN A 317 28.04 -10.23 -40.00
CA ASN A 317 28.10 -8.93 -40.66
C ASN A 317 28.32 -7.77 -39.68
N ASN A 318 27.70 -7.82 -38.49
CA ASN A 318 27.58 -6.66 -37.60
C ASN A 318 28.27 -6.84 -36.24
N GLY A 319 28.48 -8.09 -35.80
CA GLY A 319 28.88 -8.42 -34.43
C GLY A 319 30.17 -7.77 -33.97
N LYS A 320 31.13 -7.56 -34.88
CA LYS A 320 32.40 -6.90 -34.56
C LYS A 320 32.24 -5.45 -34.10
N ASN A 321 31.15 -4.78 -34.46
CA ASN A 321 30.88 -3.39 -34.08
C ASN A 321 30.04 -3.28 -32.80
N LEU A 322 29.37 -4.36 -32.40
CA LEU A 322 28.50 -4.38 -31.23
C LEU A 322 29.29 -4.22 -29.94
N ARG A 323 28.78 -3.35 -29.08
CA ARG A 323 29.23 -3.09 -27.70
C ARG A 323 28.17 -3.49 -26.69
N ASP A 324 26.90 -3.30 -27.04
CA ASP A 324 25.78 -3.63 -26.16
C ASP A 324 24.84 -4.60 -26.87
N LEU A 325 24.59 -5.75 -26.26
CA LEU A 325 23.75 -6.79 -26.82
C LEU A 325 22.76 -7.30 -25.78
N HIS A 326 21.47 -7.10 -26.05
CA HIS A 326 20.38 -7.62 -25.23
C HIS A 326 19.52 -8.51 -26.10
N ILE A 327 19.47 -9.80 -25.79
CA ILE A 327 18.58 -10.74 -26.46
C ILE A 327 17.82 -11.53 -25.39
N PHE A 328 16.50 -11.37 -25.37
CA PHE A 328 15.64 -12.00 -24.37
C PHE A 328 15.44 -13.49 -24.63
N GLU A 329 15.17 -13.93 -25.85
CA GLU A 329 15.10 -15.35 -26.22
C GLU A 329 16.39 -15.76 -26.90
N SER A 330 17.08 -16.81 -26.44
CA SER A 330 18.32 -17.30 -27.06
C SER A 330 18.40 -18.82 -26.98
N ASP A 331 19.08 -19.41 -27.97
CA ASP A 331 19.46 -20.82 -27.96
C ASP A 331 20.99 -21.00 -27.93
N ASP A 332 21.43 -22.23 -27.71
CA ASP A 332 22.85 -22.53 -27.54
C ASP A 332 23.65 -22.22 -28.82
N SER A 333 23.07 -22.44 -30.01
CA SER A 333 23.70 -22.14 -31.30
C SER A 333 23.95 -20.64 -31.49
N LEU A 334 22.98 -19.81 -31.15
CA LEU A 334 23.10 -18.36 -31.15
C LEU A 334 24.17 -17.90 -30.15
N ASN A 335 24.17 -18.45 -28.93
CA ASN A 335 25.13 -18.09 -27.91
C ASN A 335 26.58 -18.35 -28.37
N PHE A 336 26.85 -19.47 -29.06
CA PHE A 336 28.15 -19.72 -29.68
C PHE A 336 28.48 -18.75 -30.82
N ALA A 337 27.50 -18.41 -31.66
CA ALA A 337 27.69 -17.43 -32.73
C ALA A 337 28.05 -16.05 -32.17
N ILE A 338 27.40 -15.62 -31.08
CA ILE A 338 27.71 -14.36 -30.39
C ILE A 338 29.15 -14.38 -29.88
N ALA A 339 29.55 -15.45 -29.19
CA ALA A 339 30.92 -15.61 -28.69
C ALA A 339 31.97 -15.50 -29.82
N ARG A 340 31.66 -16.05 -30.99
CA ARG A 340 32.56 -16.04 -32.15
C ARG A 340 32.61 -14.69 -32.88
N PHE A 341 31.48 -14.04 -33.07
CA PHE A 341 31.36 -12.89 -33.97
C PHE A 341 31.28 -11.53 -33.27
N CYS A 342 31.09 -11.50 -31.95
CA CYS A 342 30.93 -10.27 -31.17
C CYS A 342 32.04 -10.04 -30.12
N PRO A 343 33.33 -9.95 -30.52
CA PRO A 343 34.45 -9.90 -29.56
C PRO A 343 34.56 -8.58 -28.77
N ASN A 344 33.88 -7.51 -29.21
CA ASN A 344 33.99 -6.15 -28.65
C ASN A 344 32.85 -5.78 -27.69
N LEU A 345 32.05 -6.76 -27.25
CA LEU A 345 30.96 -6.54 -26.31
C LEU A 345 31.47 -6.01 -24.96
N ARG A 346 30.73 -5.05 -24.42
CA ARG A 346 30.89 -4.41 -23.11
C ARG A 346 29.71 -4.73 -22.19
N SER A 347 28.48 -4.72 -22.70
CA SER A 347 27.29 -5.14 -21.95
C SER A 347 26.55 -6.25 -22.70
N LEU A 348 26.14 -7.27 -21.96
CA LEU A 348 25.48 -8.45 -22.51
C LEU A 348 24.31 -8.91 -21.66
N PHE A 349 23.18 -9.21 -22.28
CA PHE A 349 22.07 -9.95 -21.68
C PHE A 349 21.64 -11.11 -22.56
N LEU A 350 21.73 -12.34 -22.02
CA LEU A 350 21.38 -13.59 -22.68
C LEU A 350 20.78 -14.61 -21.70
N LYS A 351 20.05 -15.58 -22.26
CA LYS A 351 19.62 -16.80 -21.57
C LYS A 351 20.51 -17.98 -21.94
N PHE A 352 20.85 -18.79 -20.95
CA PHE A 352 21.62 -20.02 -21.13
C PHE A 352 20.80 -21.19 -20.59
N LYS A 353 20.53 -22.19 -21.43
CA LYS A 353 19.74 -23.37 -21.03
C LYS A 353 20.49 -24.17 -19.96
N SER A 354 19.74 -24.82 -19.07
CA SER A 354 20.27 -25.73 -18.04
C SER A 354 20.77 -27.04 -18.64
N ASN A 355 21.80 -26.99 -19.47
CA ASN A 355 22.43 -28.16 -20.09
C ASN A 355 23.96 -27.93 -20.24
N PRO A 356 24.76 -28.98 -20.49
CA PRO A 356 26.21 -28.84 -20.63
C PRO A 356 26.63 -27.90 -21.75
N THR A 357 25.88 -27.88 -22.85
CA THR A 357 26.15 -27.03 -24.02
C THR A 357 25.98 -25.54 -23.70
N GLY A 358 24.95 -25.18 -22.94
CA GLY A 358 24.67 -23.81 -22.50
C GLY A 358 25.74 -23.30 -21.54
N LEU A 359 26.22 -24.16 -20.64
CA LEU A 359 27.36 -23.84 -19.76
C LEU A 359 28.65 -23.62 -20.56
N GLU A 360 28.95 -24.49 -21.52
CA GLU A 360 30.11 -24.30 -22.40
C GLU A 360 29.98 -23.03 -23.26
N ALA A 361 28.79 -22.70 -23.76
CA ALA A 361 28.55 -21.46 -24.47
C ALA A 361 28.86 -20.22 -23.60
N LEU A 362 28.44 -20.23 -22.32
CA LEU A 362 28.79 -19.17 -21.36
C LEU A 362 30.30 -19.04 -21.17
N LYS A 363 31.02 -20.15 -20.97
CA LYS A 363 32.49 -20.14 -20.79
C LYS A 363 33.23 -19.61 -22.01
N ILE A 364 32.85 -20.05 -23.21
CA ILE A 364 33.45 -19.58 -24.47
C ILE A 364 33.17 -18.08 -24.64
N LEU A 365 31.95 -17.64 -24.36
CA LEU A 365 31.58 -16.23 -24.47
C LEU A 365 32.41 -15.35 -23.54
N LEU A 366 32.52 -15.73 -22.27
CA LEU A 366 33.29 -15.01 -21.26
C LEU A 366 34.77 -14.90 -21.62
N SER A 367 35.35 -15.96 -22.19
CA SER A 367 36.75 -15.96 -22.62
C SER A 367 36.99 -15.22 -23.95
N SER A 368 35.98 -15.12 -24.82
CA SER A 368 36.10 -14.48 -26.13
C SER A 368 35.86 -12.97 -26.09
N CYS A 369 34.96 -12.49 -25.22
CA CYS A 369 34.59 -11.08 -25.12
C CYS A 369 35.50 -10.32 -24.14
N LEU A 370 36.74 -10.03 -24.54
CA LEU A 370 37.76 -9.47 -23.63
C LEU A 370 37.44 -8.06 -23.07
N GLN A 371 36.51 -7.33 -23.70
CA GLN A 371 36.07 -5.99 -23.28
C GLN A 371 34.81 -5.99 -22.41
N LEU A 372 34.29 -7.16 -22.03
CA LEU A 372 33.03 -7.26 -21.29
C LEU A 372 33.16 -6.58 -19.92
N GLU A 373 32.26 -5.65 -19.63
CA GLU A 373 32.16 -4.85 -18.41
C GLU A 373 30.96 -5.30 -17.55
N GLU A 374 29.85 -5.64 -18.20
CA GLU A 374 28.59 -6.11 -17.60
C GLU A 374 28.07 -7.38 -18.27
N ILE A 375 27.57 -8.33 -17.48
CA ILE A 375 26.78 -9.46 -17.96
C ILE A 375 25.52 -9.66 -17.11
N LYS A 376 24.37 -9.80 -17.78
CA LYS A 376 23.09 -10.14 -17.17
C LYS A 376 22.62 -11.51 -17.69
N VAL A 377 22.28 -12.41 -16.77
CA VAL A 377 21.88 -13.79 -17.08
C VAL A 377 20.63 -14.20 -16.32
N TYR A 378 19.83 -15.08 -16.92
CA TYR A 378 18.76 -15.78 -16.21
C TYR A 378 19.31 -16.97 -15.43
N CYS A 379 18.71 -17.24 -14.27
CA CYS A 379 19.12 -18.30 -13.35
C CYS A 379 17.92 -19.13 -12.87
N GLY A 380 18.07 -20.46 -12.85
CA GLY A 380 17.05 -21.39 -12.37
C GLY A 380 15.96 -21.71 -13.40
N GLY A 381 15.03 -22.60 -13.02
CA GLY A 381 14.00 -23.11 -13.93
C GLY A 381 14.62 -23.91 -15.09
N ASN A 382 14.42 -23.42 -16.31
CA ASN A 382 15.00 -24.01 -17.54
C ASN A 382 16.42 -23.49 -17.86
N TYR A 383 16.97 -22.60 -17.04
CA TYR A 383 18.26 -21.95 -17.26
C TYR A 383 19.33 -22.42 -16.27
N LEU A 384 20.60 -22.12 -16.58
CA LEU A 384 21.73 -22.46 -15.71
C LEU A 384 21.44 -22.10 -14.24
N ASN A 385 21.89 -22.97 -13.33
CA ASN A 385 21.79 -22.69 -11.90
C ASN A 385 22.87 -21.69 -11.47
N GLU A 386 22.71 -21.17 -10.25
CA GLU A 386 23.62 -20.19 -9.66
C GLU A 386 25.06 -20.69 -9.54
N ASP A 387 25.27 -21.97 -9.21
CA ASP A 387 26.59 -22.56 -9.03
C ASP A 387 27.38 -22.55 -10.34
N ASP A 388 26.74 -23.02 -11.42
CA ASP A 388 27.33 -23.04 -12.75
C ASP A 388 27.68 -21.63 -13.25
N ILE A 389 26.79 -20.66 -13.01
CA ILE A 389 27.00 -19.25 -13.40
C ILE A 389 28.16 -18.65 -12.61
N LEU A 390 28.15 -18.75 -11.28
CA LEU A 390 29.17 -18.13 -10.43
C LEU A 390 30.54 -18.75 -10.69
N VAL A 391 30.64 -20.08 -10.81
CA VAL A 391 31.90 -20.77 -11.11
C VAL A 391 32.43 -20.37 -12.49
N ALA A 392 31.57 -20.32 -13.51
CA ALA A 392 31.97 -19.90 -14.84
C ALA A 392 32.44 -18.43 -14.86
N VAL A 393 31.70 -17.53 -14.22
CA VAL A 393 32.03 -16.09 -14.16
C VAL A 393 33.30 -15.83 -13.36
N ALA A 394 33.53 -16.55 -12.26
CA ALA A 394 34.78 -16.44 -11.51
C ALA A 394 36.00 -16.87 -12.34
N SER A 395 35.87 -17.97 -13.09
CA SER A 395 37.00 -18.65 -13.71
C SER A 395 37.34 -18.17 -15.13
N TYR A 396 36.33 -17.75 -15.90
CA TYR A 396 36.49 -17.50 -17.35
C TYR A 396 36.28 -16.04 -17.76
N SER A 397 35.76 -15.17 -16.89
CA SER A 397 35.45 -13.79 -17.27
C SER A 397 36.71 -12.92 -17.48
N PRO A 398 36.61 -11.90 -18.35
CA PRO A 398 37.73 -11.02 -18.66
C PRO A 398 38.04 -10.07 -17.51
N LYS A 399 39.25 -9.51 -17.48
CA LYS A 399 39.69 -8.61 -16.39
C LYS A 399 38.82 -7.34 -16.22
N ASN A 400 38.13 -6.92 -17.27
CA ASN A 400 37.31 -5.72 -17.27
C ASN A 400 35.89 -5.96 -16.71
N LEU A 401 35.46 -7.21 -16.53
CA LEU A 401 34.12 -7.50 -16.03
C LEU A 401 34.03 -7.08 -14.57
N TYR A 402 33.15 -6.14 -14.27
CA TYR A 402 32.92 -5.64 -12.91
C TYR A 402 31.44 -5.66 -12.52
N GLN A 403 30.51 -5.99 -13.42
CA GLN A 403 29.09 -6.06 -13.11
C GLN A 403 28.50 -7.41 -13.53
N LEU A 404 27.97 -8.15 -12.56
CA LEU A 404 27.27 -9.43 -12.78
C LEU A 404 25.84 -9.28 -12.29
N HIS A 405 24.88 -9.56 -13.17
CA HIS A 405 23.47 -9.45 -12.88
C HIS A 405 22.78 -10.81 -13.07
N ILE A 406 22.32 -11.40 -11.97
CA ILE A 406 21.61 -12.69 -11.96
C ILE A 406 20.12 -12.43 -11.76
N ARG A 407 19.30 -12.86 -12.73
CA ARG A 407 17.84 -12.77 -12.66
C ARG A 407 17.24 -14.16 -12.49
N TYR A 408 16.61 -14.43 -11.34
CA TYR A 408 15.97 -15.72 -11.09
C TYR A 408 14.70 -15.90 -11.92
N ASP A 409 14.46 -17.10 -12.45
CA ASP A 409 13.19 -17.51 -13.04
C ASP A 409 12.20 -17.95 -11.94
N ASP A 410 10.91 -17.69 -12.11
CA ASP A 410 9.88 -17.61 -11.05
C ASP A 410 9.59 -18.94 -10.29
N GLU A 411 10.10 -20.09 -10.74
CA GLU A 411 9.54 -21.39 -10.32
C GLU A 411 10.23 -22.11 -9.16
N LEU A 412 11.51 -21.90 -8.84
CA LEU A 412 12.17 -22.70 -7.79
C LEU A 412 13.22 -21.87 -7.05
N LYS A 413 12.91 -21.42 -5.83
CA LYS A 413 13.92 -20.84 -4.93
C LYS A 413 14.74 -21.96 -4.30
N ARG A 414 16.04 -22.03 -4.62
CA ARG A 414 17.07 -22.46 -3.67
C ARG A 414 17.59 -21.21 -2.96
N GLU A 415 17.86 -21.30 -1.67
CA GLU A 415 18.61 -20.25 -0.96
C GLU A 415 20.03 -20.23 -1.53
N LEU A 416 20.54 -19.04 -1.86
CA LEU A 416 21.90 -18.84 -2.39
C LEU A 416 22.92 -19.58 -1.51
N SER A 417 23.58 -20.59 -2.05
CA SER A 417 24.56 -21.38 -1.31
C SER A 417 25.74 -20.51 -0.86
N LEU A 418 25.89 -20.33 0.45
CA LEU A 418 26.98 -19.52 1.04
C LEU A 418 28.36 -20.09 0.71
N VAL A 419 28.47 -21.42 0.59
CA VAL A 419 29.73 -22.12 0.22
C VAL A 419 30.16 -21.74 -1.20
N VAL A 420 29.21 -21.72 -2.12
CA VAL A 420 29.47 -21.39 -3.53
C VAL A 420 29.82 -19.91 -3.67
N LEU A 421 29.11 -19.03 -2.94
CA LEU A 421 29.40 -17.60 -2.91
C LEU A 421 30.80 -17.30 -2.32
N GLU A 422 31.19 -18.00 -1.27
CA GLU A 422 32.53 -17.88 -0.69
C GLU A 422 33.63 -18.39 -1.66
N GLY A 423 33.38 -19.50 -2.35
CA GLY A 423 34.26 -20.01 -3.40
C GLY A 423 34.40 -19.05 -4.59
N PHE A 424 33.29 -18.40 -4.98
CA PHE A 424 33.27 -17.35 -5.99
C PHE A 424 34.18 -16.18 -5.60
N PHE A 425 34.00 -15.59 -4.41
CA PHE A 425 34.81 -14.43 -3.99
C PHE A 425 36.29 -14.77 -3.81
N THR A 426 36.59 -15.98 -3.34
CA THR A 426 37.97 -16.46 -3.21
C THR A 426 38.66 -16.55 -4.57
N THR A 427 37.96 -17.11 -5.57
CA THR A 427 38.48 -17.18 -6.95
C THR A 427 38.55 -15.79 -7.59
N TRP A 428 37.55 -14.93 -7.34
CA TRP A 428 37.48 -13.57 -7.88
C TRP A 428 38.63 -12.68 -7.41
N MET A 429 39.06 -12.83 -6.15
CA MET A 429 40.17 -12.06 -5.57
C MET A 429 41.48 -12.22 -6.37
N ASN A 430 41.70 -13.39 -6.97
CA ASN A 430 42.91 -13.66 -7.76
C ASN A 430 42.96 -12.88 -9.08
N ARG A 431 41.87 -12.21 -9.49
CA ARG A 431 41.80 -11.52 -10.79
C ARG A 431 42.33 -10.09 -10.80
N MET A 432 42.70 -9.51 -9.65
CA MET A 432 43.19 -8.12 -9.50
C MET A 432 42.27 -7.11 -10.25
N PRO A 433 41.05 -6.86 -9.75
CA PRO A 433 40.03 -6.11 -10.50
C PRO A 433 40.36 -4.61 -10.61
N GLN A 434 40.05 -4.00 -11.76
CA GLN A 434 40.22 -2.56 -11.98
C GLN A 434 39.10 -1.70 -11.33
N LYS A 435 37.95 -2.31 -11.03
CA LYS A 435 36.76 -1.69 -10.41
C LYS A 435 36.14 -2.68 -9.41
N ILE A 436 35.39 -2.16 -8.44
CA ILE A 436 34.66 -2.97 -7.46
C ILE A 436 33.59 -3.79 -8.19
N LEU A 437 33.45 -5.08 -7.83
CA LEU A 437 32.41 -5.94 -8.40
C LEU A 437 31.03 -5.50 -7.92
N SER A 438 30.12 -5.19 -8.84
CA SER A 438 28.70 -5.02 -8.57
C SER A 438 27.95 -6.32 -8.89
N LEU A 439 27.54 -7.06 -7.86
CA LEU A 439 26.73 -8.27 -7.99
C LEU A 439 25.26 -7.93 -7.73
N ILE A 440 24.45 -7.94 -8.78
CA ILE A 440 23.04 -7.60 -8.74
C ILE A 440 22.23 -8.89 -8.82
N ILE A 441 21.34 -9.13 -7.87
CA ILE A 441 20.48 -10.31 -7.86
C ILE A 441 19.01 -9.88 -7.87
N GLU A 442 18.35 -10.10 -9.02
CA GLU A 442 16.93 -9.85 -9.25
C GLU A 442 16.10 -11.12 -9.02
N GLY A 443 15.14 -11.07 -8.12
CA GLY A 443 14.07 -12.08 -8.04
C GLY A 443 12.78 -11.54 -8.63
N PHE A 444 12.00 -12.36 -9.33
CA PHE A 444 10.64 -11.95 -9.70
C PHE A 444 9.76 -11.81 -8.46
N TYR A 445 8.92 -10.78 -8.54
CA TYR A 445 7.93 -10.43 -7.54
C TYR A 445 6.76 -11.41 -7.64
N CYS A 446 6.77 -12.46 -6.82
CA CYS A 446 5.54 -13.19 -6.53
C CYS A 446 4.89 -12.51 -5.31
N PRO A 447 3.70 -11.86 -5.43
CA PRO A 447 3.00 -11.25 -4.29
C PRO A 447 2.67 -12.24 -3.17
N ARG A 448 2.83 -13.55 -3.43
CA ARG A 448 2.49 -14.66 -2.53
C ARG A 448 3.69 -15.35 -1.88
N LYS A 449 4.95 -15.05 -2.24
CA LYS A 449 6.14 -15.71 -1.65
C LYS A 449 7.19 -14.71 -1.18
N ARG A 450 7.56 -14.85 0.10
CA ARG A 450 8.41 -13.97 0.91
C ARG A 450 9.72 -13.55 0.23
N ASN A 451 10.12 -12.32 0.55
CA ASN A 451 11.31 -11.59 0.09
C ASN A 451 12.61 -12.41 0.17
N MET A 452 13.52 -12.20 -0.80
CA MET A 452 14.96 -12.43 -0.59
C MET A 452 15.45 -11.32 0.34
N VAL A 453 15.63 -11.63 1.62
CA VAL A 453 16.39 -10.79 2.54
C VAL A 453 17.81 -11.33 2.52
N ALA A 454 18.80 -10.48 2.24
CA ALA A 454 20.20 -10.81 2.48
C ALA A 454 20.34 -11.29 3.94
N ASN A 455 20.67 -12.56 4.15
CA ASN A 455 20.86 -13.09 5.50
C ASN A 455 22.10 -12.40 6.12
N LEU A 456 22.12 -12.26 7.45
CA LEU A 456 23.27 -11.77 8.23
C LEU A 456 24.57 -12.48 7.87
N GLU A 457 24.51 -13.74 7.44
CA GLU A 457 25.67 -14.51 6.98
C GLU A 457 26.21 -14.05 5.61
N THR A 458 25.32 -13.69 4.67
CA THR A 458 25.71 -13.07 3.40
C THR A 458 26.44 -11.74 3.65
N LEU A 459 25.95 -10.93 4.61
CA LEU A 459 26.60 -9.67 5.00
C LEU A 459 27.98 -9.91 5.66
N LYS A 460 28.15 -10.96 6.46
CA LYS A 460 29.45 -11.34 7.02
C LYS A 460 30.47 -11.72 5.94
N ILE A 461 30.06 -12.47 4.93
CA ILE A 461 30.92 -12.79 3.77
C ILE A 461 31.31 -11.49 3.05
N LEU A 462 30.38 -10.59 2.79
CA LEU A 462 30.69 -9.32 2.12
C LEU A 462 31.67 -8.44 2.90
N MET A 463 31.49 -8.36 4.23
CA MET A 463 32.43 -7.65 5.11
C MET A 463 33.82 -8.31 5.15
N LYS A 464 33.89 -9.65 5.05
CA LYS A 464 35.17 -10.39 5.02
C LYS A 464 36.00 -10.07 3.78
N TYR A 465 35.36 -9.90 2.62
CA TYR A 465 36.08 -9.79 1.34
C TYR A 465 36.24 -8.34 0.84
N ASN A 466 35.35 -7.39 1.17
CA ASN A 466 35.44 -5.96 0.80
C ASN A 466 35.79 -5.66 -0.69
N ILE A 467 35.39 -6.54 -1.61
CA ILE A 467 35.69 -6.47 -3.06
C ILE A 467 34.43 -6.37 -3.93
N ALA A 468 33.24 -6.39 -3.31
CA ALA A 468 31.98 -6.38 -4.04
C ALA A 468 30.86 -5.60 -3.32
N GLU A 469 30.08 -4.85 -4.09
CA GLU A 469 28.77 -4.34 -3.70
C GLU A 469 27.72 -5.36 -4.18
N VAL A 470 26.93 -5.92 -3.25
CA VAL A 470 25.81 -6.79 -3.61
C VAL A 470 24.51 -6.01 -3.49
N GLU A 471 23.83 -5.84 -4.62
CA GLU A 471 22.50 -5.26 -4.68
C GLU A 471 21.47 -6.35 -4.95
N PHE A 472 20.61 -6.61 -3.97
CA PHE A 472 19.41 -7.41 -4.20
C PHE A 472 18.33 -6.49 -4.79
N SER A 473 18.21 -6.45 -6.12
CA SER A 473 17.19 -5.67 -6.82
C SER A 473 15.89 -6.47 -6.98
N GLY A 474 15.24 -6.77 -5.86
CA GLY A 474 13.84 -6.36 -5.79
C GLY A 474 13.88 -4.89 -5.43
N LYS A 475 13.08 -4.00 -6.04
CA LYS A 475 12.87 -2.65 -5.46
C LYS A 475 12.80 -2.85 -3.95
N ARG A 476 13.67 -2.19 -3.16
CA ARG A 476 13.52 -2.13 -1.70
C ARG A 476 12.11 -1.64 -1.43
N SER A 477 11.15 -2.55 -1.33
CA SER A 477 9.82 -2.25 -0.86
C SER A 477 10.00 -2.19 0.64
N ILE A 478 10.33 -0.99 1.10
CA ILE A 478 9.85 -0.57 2.40
C ILE A 478 8.36 -0.90 2.37
N TYR A 479 7.93 -1.84 3.20
CA TYR A 479 6.51 -2.13 3.31
C TYR A 479 5.85 -0.87 3.85
N ILE A 480 5.04 -0.23 3.01
CA ILE A 480 4.26 0.94 3.38
C ILE A 480 2.83 0.41 3.50
N PRO A 481 2.29 0.24 4.72
CA PRO A 481 0.91 -0.17 4.90
C PRO A 481 -0.01 0.84 4.22
N SER A 482 -1.07 0.35 3.57
CA SER A 482 -2.12 1.17 2.96
C SER A 482 -2.86 2.02 3.99
N ALA A 483 -3.53 3.08 3.52
CA ALA A 483 -4.46 3.85 4.34
C ALA A 483 -5.53 2.91 4.87
N ARG A 484 -5.79 2.95 6.18
CA ARG A 484 -6.74 2.04 6.83
C ARG A 484 -7.33 2.65 8.09
N TYR A 485 -8.43 2.07 8.54
CA TYR A 485 -9.05 2.34 9.84
C TYR A 485 -9.69 1.05 10.37
N ALA A 486 -10.16 1.09 11.62
CA ALA A 486 -10.64 -0.10 12.32
C ALA A 486 -9.59 -1.25 12.36
N THR A 487 -8.32 -0.85 12.45
CA THR A 487 -7.16 -1.73 12.60
C THR A 487 -6.92 -2.04 14.08
N SER A 488 -6.54 -3.27 14.37
CA SER A 488 -6.12 -3.67 15.71
C SER A 488 -4.61 -3.49 15.87
N SER A 489 -4.16 -3.04 17.06
CA SER A 489 -2.74 -2.97 17.38
C SER A 489 -2.43 -3.54 18.77
N VAL A 490 -1.26 -4.17 18.91
CA VAL A 490 -0.79 -4.78 20.15
C VAL A 490 0.70 -4.52 20.30
N LEU A 491 1.09 -3.97 21.46
CA LEU A 491 2.50 -3.85 21.83
C LEU A 491 2.99 -5.16 22.43
N VAL A 492 4.07 -5.70 21.88
CA VAL A 492 4.77 -6.87 22.39
C VAL A 492 6.23 -6.49 22.56
N GLU A 493 6.69 -6.38 23.81
CA GLU A 493 8.03 -5.89 24.13
C GLU A 493 8.34 -4.57 23.39
N ASN A 494 9.31 -4.58 22.46
CA ASN A 494 9.70 -3.42 21.65
C ASN A 494 9.09 -3.46 20.23
N ARG A 495 7.99 -4.20 20.00
CA ARG A 495 7.36 -4.32 18.68
C ARG A 495 5.89 -3.95 18.78
N LEU A 496 5.51 -2.88 18.09
CA LEU A 496 4.10 -2.48 17.97
C LEU A 496 3.51 -3.12 16.71
N TYR A 497 2.73 -4.19 16.89
CA TYR A 497 2.06 -4.92 15.83
C TYR A 497 0.77 -4.25 15.40
N PHE A 498 0.48 -4.30 14.11
CA PHE A 498 -0.77 -3.89 13.48
C PHE A 498 -1.31 -5.05 12.65
N MET A 499 -2.61 -5.26 12.70
CA MET A 499 -3.26 -6.38 12.01
C MET A 499 -4.65 -6.00 11.50
N GLY A 500 -4.90 -6.39 10.24
CA GLY A 500 -6.18 -6.19 9.56
C GLY A 500 -6.61 -4.72 9.43
N GLY A 501 -7.92 -4.52 9.46
CA GLY A 501 -8.59 -3.24 9.29
C GLY A 501 -9.17 -3.07 7.89
N TRP A 502 -10.01 -2.06 7.72
CA TRP A 502 -10.59 -1.69 6.43
C TRP A 502 -9.61 -0.77 5.71
N GLY A 503 -8.95 -1.28 4.67
CA GLY A 503 -7.85 -0.62 3.99
C GLY A 503 -8.06 -0.51 2.49
N GLN A 504 -7.36 0.45 1.88
CA GLN A 504 -7.37 0.65 0.43
C GLN A 504 -6.46 -0.36 -0.27
N GLU A 505 -7.00 -1.03 -1.29
CA GLU A 505 -6.31 -1.96 -2.18
C GLU A 505 -5.64 -1.21 -3.35
N PRO A 506 -4.71 -1.82 -4.09
CA PRO A 506 -4.00 -1.17 -5.21
C PRO A 506 -4.91 -0.70 -6.36
N ASP A 507 -6.07 -1.35 -6.54
CA ASP A 507 -7.10 -0.96 -7.51
C ASP A 507 -7.96 0.22 -7.05
N GLY A 508 -7.69 0.77 -5.86
CA GLY A 508 -8.42 1.87 -5.25
C GLY A 508 -9.66 1.45 -4.46
N SER A 509 -10.06 0.18 -4.52
CA SER A 509 -11.17 -0.37 -3.73
C SER A 509 -10.81 -0.44 -2.24
N TRP A 510 -11.82 -0.58 -1.39
CA TRP A 510 -11.60 -0.75 0.05
C TRP A 510 -12.09 -2.11 0.49
N ASN A 511 -11.27 -2.80 1.27
CA ASN A 511 -11.57 -4.15 1.73
C ASN A 511 -10.93 -4.43 3.09
N CYS A 512 -11.44 -5.44 3.82
CA CYS A 512 -10.75 -5.93 5.00
C CYS A 512 -9.38 -6.49 4.59
N GLN A 513 -8.36 -6.19 5.39
CA GLN A 513 -6.98 -6.60 5.15
C GLN A 513 -6.65 -7.90 5.90
N ASN A 514 -5.68 -8.66 5.40
CA ASN A 514 -5.13 -9.85 6.08
C ASN A 514 -3.64 -9.71 6.42
N ASP A 515 -3.04 -8.56 6.17
CA ASP A 515 -1.65 -8.32 6.50
C ASP A 515 -1.45 -8.10 8.01
N MET A 516 -0.28 -8.53 8.47
CA MET A 516 0.22 -8.25 9.82
C MET A 516 1.63 -7.69 9.66
N PHE A 517 1.89 -6.58 10.34
CA PHE A 517 3.17 -5.89 10.28
C PHE A 517 3.46 -5.21 11.61
N TYR A 518 4.69 -4.80 11.84
CA TYR A 518 5.06 -4.13 13.08
C TYR A 518 6.11 -3.04 12.90
N LEU A 519 6.10 -2.12 13.84
CA LEU A 519 7.14 -1.12 14.05
C LEU A 519 8.13 -1.64 15.10
N ASP A 520 9.42 -1.68 14.75
CA ASP A 520 10.48 -2.09 15.67
C ASP A 520 10.98 -0.87 16.46
N LEU A 521 10.59 -0.82 17.73
CA LEU A 521 10.88 0.26 18.68
C LEU A 521 12.21 0.02 19.42
N SER A 522 13.03 -0.92 18.96
CA SER A 522 14.36 -1.17 19.53
C SER A 522 15.35 -0.06 19.20
N ASN A 523 15.12 0.66 18.10
CA ASN A 523 15.96 1.77 17.62
C ASN A 523 15.17 3.09 17.59
N PRO A 524 15.86 4.26 17.60
CA PRO A 524 15.21 5.54 17.39
C PRO A 524 14.47 5.61 16.05
N LEU A 525 13.33 6.31 16.01
CA LEU A 525 12.49 6.47 14.83
C LEU A 525 12.22 7.94 14.54
N ASN A 526 12.13 8.30 13.26
CA ASN A 526 11.69 9.62 12.81
C ASN A 526 10.28 9.51 12.22
N MET A 527 9.35 10.33 12.74
CA MET A 527 7.93 10.35 12.38
C MET A 527 7.62 11.34 11.25
N SER A 528 8.64 11.92 10.61
CA SER A 528 8.47 12.90 9.53
C SER A 528 7.81 12.33 8.26
N SER A 529 7.98 11.02 8.02
CA SER A 529 7.44 10.32 6.86
C SER A 529 7.25 8.84 7.16
N ILE A 530 6.12 8.26 6.71
CA ILE A 530 5.84 6.83 6.86
C ILE A 530 6.94 5.94 6.22
N VAL A 531 7.63 6.45 5.19
CA VAL A 531 8.72 5.74 4.52
C VAL A 531 9.92 5.53 5.45
N GLU A 532 10.15 6.45 6.39
CA GLU A 532 11.27 6.37 7.34
C GLU A 532 11.03 5.35 8.46
N LEU A 533 9.77 4.98 8.69
CA LEU A 533 9.37 4.05 9.77
C LEU A 533 9.76 2.59 9.50
N LYS A 534 10.14 2.24 8.26
CA LYS A 534 10.67 0.92 7.88
C LYS A 534 9.91 -0.26 8.51
N PHE A 535 8.58 -0.29 8.34
CA PHE A 535 7.75 -1.37 8.88
C PHE A 535 8.25 -2.75 8.44
N LYS A 536 8.16 -3.72 9.35
CA LYS A 536 8.50 -5.11 9.09
C LYS A 536 7.22 -5.92 8.94
N VAL A 537 7.14 -6.69 7.86
CA VAL A 537 6.01 -7.59 7.61
C VAL A 537 6.16 -8.85 8.47
N SER A 538 5.05 -9.30 9.05
CA SER A 538 4.91 -10.53 9.81
C SER A 538 4.13 -11.57 8.99
N THR A 539 3.88 -12.76 9.56
CA THR A 539 3.00 -13.76 8.92
C THR A 539 1.58 -13.22 8.83
N ALA A 540 1.05 -13.13 7.60
CA ALA A 540 -0.30 -12.69 7.32
C ALA A 540 -1.35 -13.57 8.02
N LEU A 541 -2.49 -12.97 8.36
CA LEU A 541 -3.63 -13.65 8.91
C LEU A 541 -4.20 -14.66 7.88
N PRO A 542 -4.74 -15.79 8.34
CA PRO A 542 -5.38 -16.77 7.46
C PRO A 542 -6.67 -16.23 6.81
N VAL A 543 -7.21 -15.12 7.32
CA VAL A 543 -8.45 -14.48 6.86
C VAL A 543 -8.27 -12.98 6.72
N ARG A 544 -9.10 -12.35 5.87
CA ARG A 544 -9.24 -10.90 5.81
C ARG A 544 -10.20 -10.44 6.91
N ILE A 545 -9.78 -9.49 7.72
CA ILE A 545 -10.53 -9.09 8.92
C ILE A 545 -10.49 -7.59 9.17
N CYS A 546 -11.61 -7.02 9.63
CA CYS A 546 -11.70 -5.62 10.02
C CYS A 546 -12.72 -5.42 11.16
N TRP A 547 -12.58 -4.35 11.97
CA TRP A 547 -13.35 -4.15 13.22
C TRP A 547 -13.22 -5.27 14.28
N ALA A 548 -12.21 -6.13 14.14
CA ALA A 548 -11.89 -7.14 15.13
C ALA A 548 -11.06 -6.56 16.28
N SER A 549 -11.15 -7.20 17.43
CA SER A 549 -10.35 -6.84 18.59
C SER A 549 -9.23 -7.85 18.80
N SER A 550 -8.03 -7.34 19.11
CA SER A 550 -6.87 -8.16 19.40
C SER A 550 -6.28 -7.82 20.76
N SER A 551 -5.71 -8.81 21.44
CA SER A 551 -5.07 -8.63 22.73
C SER A 551 -3.97 -9.64 22.94
N LEU A 552 -2.99 -9.24 23.73
CA LEU A 552 -1.93 -10.10 24.21
C LEU A 552 -2.47 -11.06 25.27
N ALA A 553 -1.99 -12.30 25.28
CA ALA A 553 -2.31 -13.30 26.30
C ALA A 553 -1.11 -14.21 26.57
N GLU A 554 -1.29 -15.18 27.47
CA GLU A 554 -0.29 -16.20 27.82
C GLU A 554 1.07 -15.59 28.21
N GLY A 555 1.03 -14.54 29.05
CA GLY A 555 2.24 -13.85 29.51
C GLY A 555 3.04 -13.19 28.39
N GLY A 556 2.40 -12.77 27.30
CA GLY A 556 3.07 -12.09 26.20
C GLY A 556 3.51 -12.99 25.04
N LYS A 557 3.15 -14.27 25.07
CA LYS A 557 3.60 -15.26 24.07
C LYS A 557 2.69 -15.35 22.85
N LYS A 558 1.41 -14.98 22.99
CA LYS A 558 0.43 -15.04 21.90
C LYS A 558 -0.42 -13.79 21.79
N ILE A 559 -0.73 -13.43 20.54
CA ILE A 559 -1.76 -12.43 20.23
C ILE A 559 -3.03 -13.16 19.81
N TYR A 560 -4.14 -12.90 20.50
CA TYR A 560 -5.46 -13.39 20.13
C TYR A 560 -6.20 -12.31 19.34
N ILE A 561 -6.95 -12.71 18.32
CA ILE A 561 -7.87 -11.84 17.57
C ILE A 561 -9.25 -12.51 17.50
N PHE A 562 -10.29 -11.75 17.83
CA PHE A 562 -11.66 -12.23 17.92
C PHE A 562 -12.64 -11.23 17.29
N GLY A 563 -13.71 -11.75 16.69
CA GLY A 563 -14.81 -10.97 16.13
C GLY A 563 -14.46 -10.20 14.86
N GLY A 564 -15.11 -9.06 14.64
CA GLY A 564 -15.01 -8.26 13.42
C GLY A 564 -15.77 -8.84 12.23
N ILE A 565 -15.64 -8.15 11.09
CA ILE A 565 -16.11 -8.62 9.79
C ILE A 565 -14.99 -9.49 9.21
N ILE A 566 -15.28 -10.78 9.02
CA ILE A 566 -14.37 -11.75 8.40
C ILE A 566 -14.83 -11.98 6.95
N LEU A 567 -13.91 -11.78 6.01
CA LEU A 567 -14.14 -12.06 4.59
C LEU A 567 -13.29 -13.26 4.17
N GLU A 568 -13.93 -14.32 3.69
CA GLU A 568 -13.25 -15.53 3.24
C GLU A 568 -12.67 -15.33 1.84
N SER A 569 -11.34 -15.48 1.68
CA SER A 569 -10.76 -16.25 0.57
C SER A 569 -9.24 -16.47 0.76
N ILE A 570 -8.78 -17.73 0.58
CA ILE A 570 -7.71 -18.19 -0.33
C ILE A 570 -7.20 -19.62 0.00
N SER A 571 -7.40 -20.18 1.20
CA SER A 571 -7.01 -21.59 1.48
C SER A 571 -8.21 -22.54 1.47
N LYS A 572 -8.31 -23.38 0.43
CA LYS A 572 -9.24 -24.53 0.37
C LYS A 572 -8.92 -25.66 1.39
N GLU A 573 -8.01 -25.44 2.33
CA GLU A 573 -7.50 -26.50 3.22
C GLU A 573 -8.05 -26.47 4.65
N SER A 574 -8.98 -25.56 5.00
CA SER A 574 -9.69 -25.64 6.27
C SER A 574 -11.14 -25.18 6.15
N ASN A 575 -12.06 -26.14 6.03
CA ASN A 575 -13.52 -25.95 6.04
C ASN A 575 -14.09 -25.57 7.44
N GLU A 576 -13.28 -25.00 8.33
CA GLU A 576 -13.75 -24.55 9.66
C GLU A 576 -13.46 -23.04 9.77
N SER A 577 -14.47 -22.20 9.51
CA SER A 577 -14.41 -20.78 9.82
C SER A 577 -14.36 -20.60 11.34
N SER A 578 -13.22 -20.16 11.86
CA SER A 578 -13.04 -19.89 13.30
C SER A 578 -13.38 -18.44 13.58
N SER A 579 -14.11 -18.17 14.66
CA SER A 579 -14.37 -16.81 15.15
C SER A 579 -13.18 -16.21 15.93
N ILE A 580 -12.17 -17.04 16.24
CA ILE A 580 -10.98 -16.67 16.99
C ILE A 580 -9.71 -17.24 16.35
N TYR A 581 -8.66 -16.43 16.29
CA TYR A 581 -7.33 -16.84 15.84
C TYR A 581 -6.28 -16.43 16.87
N SER A 582 -5.20 -17.20 16.95
CA SER A 582 -4.06 -16.90 17.81
C SER A 582 -2.77 -16.89 16.99
N PHE A 583 -1.92 -15.91 17.22
CA PHE A 583 -0.59 -15.80 16.64
C PHE A 583 0.46 -16.08 17.72
N ASP A 584 1.26 -17.13 17.51
CA ASP A 584 2.42 -17.41 18.35
C ASP A 584 3.59 -16.51 17.94
N ILE A 585 4.04 -15.67 18.87
CA ILE A 585 5.07 -14.66 18.62
C ILE A 585 6.44 -15.32 18.38
N ASN A 586 6.75 -16.43 19.05
CA ASN A 586 8.04 -17.10 18.93
C ASN A 586 8.08 -17.95 17.66
N ALA A 587 7.02 -18.71 17.39
CA ALA A 587 6.92 -19.54 16.20
C ALA A 587 6.54 -18.75 14.94
N GLN A 588 6.13 -17.48 15.08
CA GLN A 588 5.67 -16.61 14.00
C GLN A 588 4.56 -17.25 13.15
N LYS A 589 3.63 -17.97 13.80
CA LYS A 589 2.61 -18.79 13.13
C LYS A 589 1.21 -18.54 13.70
N TRP A 590 0.23 -18.49 12.81
CA TRP A 590 -1.18 -18.45 13.14
C TRP A 590 -1.76 -19.84 13.36
N SER A 591 -2.70 -19.94 14.30
CA SER A 591 -3.54 -21.11 14.54
C SER A 591 -4.97 -20.69 14.84
N ALA A 592 -5.93 -21.57 14.55
CA ALA A 592 -7.30 -21.48 15.04
C ALA A 592 -7.43 -22.41 16.26
N PRO A 593 -7.37 -21.89 17.49
CA PRO A 593 -7.44 -22.72 18.69
C PRO A 593 -8.84 -23.32 18.84
N LYS A 594 -8.90 -24.61 19.20
CA LYS A 594 -10.16 -25.28 19.58
C LYS A 594 -10.42 -25.01 21.06
N ILE A 595 -11.33 -24.10 21.33
CA ILE A 595 -11.66 -23.63 22.68
C ILE A 595 -12.94 -24.31 23.15
N LYS A 596 -12.93 -24.82 24.38
CA LYS A 596 -14.07 -25.47 25.04
C LYS A 596 -15.07 -24.43 25.55
N GLY A 597 -16.28 -24.87 25.89
CA GLY A 597 -17.36 -23.99 26.35
C GLY A 597 -18.20 -23.42 25.20
N ILE A 598 -19.08 -22.48 25.52
CA ILE A 598 -19.96 -21.83 24.53
C ILE A 598 -19.27 -20.55 24.05
N ALA A 599 -18.81 -20.55 22.80
CA ALA A 599 -18.22 -19.36 22.21
C ALA A 599 -19.26 -18.24 22.05
N PRO A 600 -18.91 -16.98 22.33
CA PRO A 600 -19.80 -15.86 22.09
C PRO A 600 -20.11 -15.69 20.60
N GLU A 601 -21.29 -15.13 20.30
CA GLU A 601 -21.64 -14.72 18.93
C GLU A 601 -20.57 -13.76 18.37
N SER A 602 -20.27 -13.92 17.07
CA SER A 602 -19.36 -13.03 16.36
C SER A 602 -19.91 -11.60 16.38
N ARG A 603 -19.05 -10.64 16.74
CA ARG A 603 -19.42 -9.27 17.07
C ARG A 603 -18.36 -8.28 16.60
N GLN A 604 -18.74 -7.04 16.41
CA GLN A 604 -17.89 -5.92 16.02
C GLN A 604 -18.11 -4.73 16.95
N HIS A 605 -17.32 -3.66 16.78
CA HIS A 605 -17.44 -2.42 17.56
C HIS A 605 -17.27 -2.64 19.08
N PHE A 606 -16.36 -3.53 19.47
CA PHE A 606 -16.05 -3.86 20.87
C PHE A 606 -14.53 -3.90 21.08
N GLN A 607 -14.10 -3.96 22.34
CA GLN A 607 -12.71 -4.12 22.72
C GLN A 607 -12.54 -5.33 23.64
N MET A 608 -11.59 -6.19 23.30
CA MET A 608 -11.09 -7.27 24.14
C MET A 608 -10.07 -6.69 25.11
N VAL A 609 -10.20 -7.03 26.39
CA VAL A 609 -9.38 -6.48 27.47
C VAL A 609 -8.60 -7.61 28.14
N PRO A 610 -7.26 -7.59 28.11
CA PRO A 610 -6.46 -8.65 28.70
C PRO A 610 -6.22 -8.45 30.20
N ASP A 611 -6.40 -9.52 30.97
CA ASP A 611 -5.76 -9.72 32.27
C ASP A 611 -4.58 -10.69 32.07
N ASN A 612 -3.42 -10.13 31.75
CA ASN A 612 -2.21 -10.90 31.47
C ASN A 612 -1.72 -11.68 32.70
N LYS A 613 -2.06 -11.25 33.91
CA LYS A 613 -1.62 -11.92 35.14
C LYS A 613 -2.36 -13.23 35.35
N ASN A 614 -3.66 -13.24 35.02
CA ASN A 614 -4.54 -14.38 35.25
C ASN A 614 -4.92 -15.14 33.96
N ASN A 615 -4.41 -14.73 32.80
CA ASN A 615 -4.68 -15.33 31.48
C ASN A 615 -6.16 -15.29 31.08
N TYR A 616 -6.85 -14.19 31.41
CA TYR A 616 -8.22 -13.95 30.99
C TYR A 616 -8.30 -12.86 29.92
N LEU A 617 -9.20 -13.05 28.96
CA LEU A 617 -9.58 -12.03 27.99
C LEU A 617 -11.06 -11.70 28.19
N TYR A 618 -11.36 -10.45 28.57
CA TYR A 618 -12.72 -9.96 28.83
C TYR A 618 -13.29 -9.32 27.57
N ILE A 619 -14.53 -9.68 27.22
CA ILE A 619 -15.24 -9.24 26.04
C ILE A 619 -16.64 -8.83 26.46
N PHE A 620 -16.90 -7.54 26.41
CA PHE A 620 -18.20 -6.97 26.76
C PHE A 620 -18.86 -6.34 25.53
N GLY A 621 -20.19 -6.46 25.43
CA GLY A 621 -20.99 -5.70 24.47
C GLY A 621 -20.59 -5.87 23.01
N GLY A 622 -20.68 -4.79 22.24
CA GLY A 622 -20.52 -4.76 20.79
C GLY A 622 -21.85 -4.92 20.05
N SER A 623 -21.76 -5.18 18.75
CA SER A 623 -22.94 -5.47 17.94
C SER A 623 -22.69 -6.57 16.93
N THR A 624 -23.75 -7.26 16.53
CA THR A 624 -23.77 -8.09 15.31
C THR A 624 -24.58 -7.35 14.24
N GLY A 625 -24.26 -7.57 12.96
CA GLY A 625 -24.88 -6.83 11.85
C GLY A 625 -24.47 -5.36 11.74
N GLU A 626 -24.97 -4.68 10.72
CA GLU A 626 -24.66 -3.27 10.43
C GLU A 626 -25.52 -2.35 11.31
N ILE A 627 -24.87 -1.46 12.07
CA ILE A 627 -25.52 -0.57 13.06
C ILE A 627 -26.72 0.20 12.49
N THR A 628 -26.68 0.56 11.20
CA THR A 628 -27.69 1.40 10.52
C THR A 628 -28.82 0.61 9.85
N LYS A 629 -28.78 -0.73 9.82
CA LYS A 629 -29.74 -1.54 9.07
C LYS A 629 -30.33 -2.72 9.85
N ASN A 630 -29.47 -3.60 10.36
CA ASN A 630 -29.84 -4.90 10.91
C ASN A 630 -29.00 -5.24 12.15
N VAL A 631 -28.90 -4.27 13.05
CA VAL A 631 -28.08 -4.37 14.26
C VAL A 631 -28.73 -5.26 15.30
N LYS A 632 -27.92 -6.10 15.94
CA LYS A 632 -28.20 -6.69 17.25
C LYS A 632 -27.14 -6.20 18.23
N TRP A 633 -27.50 -5.27 19.10
CA TRP A 633 -26.65 -4.78 20.17
C TRP A 633 -26.52 -5.80 21.29
N LEU A 634 -25.34 -5.82 21.91
CA LEU A 634 -24.99 -6.77 22.97
C LEU A 634 -24.62 -6.00 24.26
N ASN A 635 -24.91 -6.62 25.40
CA ASN A 635 -24.51 -6.14 26.73
C ASN A 635 -24.05 -7.31 27.64
N ASP A 636 -23.69 -8.44 27.03
CA ASP A 636 -23.19 -9.62 27.72
C ASP A 636 -21.70 -9.49 28.03
N MET A 637 -21.27 -10.12 29.13
CA MET A 637 -19.86 -10.26 29.51
C MET A 637 -19.39 -11.70 29.26
N ASN A 638 -18.47 -11.85 28.31
CA ASN A 638 -17.82 -13.12 27.98
C ASN A 638 -16.35 -13.05 28.37
N VAL A 639 -15.85 -14.15 28.92
CA VAL A 639 -14.45 -14.24 29.33
C VAL A 639 -13.85 -15.50 28.74
N LEU A 640 -12.66 -15.35 28.16
CA LEU A 640 -11.87 -16.48 27.67
C LEU A 640 -10.70 -16.72 28.63
N ASN A 641 -10.64 -17.92 29.22
CA ASN A 641 -9.43 -18.42 29.87
C ASN A 641 -8.48 -18.97 28.80
N THR A 642 -7.37 -18.29 28.53
CA THR A 642 -6.41 -18.74 27.51
C THR A 642 -5.49 -19.85 28.01
N ASN A 643 -5.38 -20.07 29.32
CA ASN A 643 -4.60 -21.20 29.83
C ASN A 643 -5.39 -22.52 29.69
N GLU A 644 -6.66 -22.49 30.10
CA GLU A 644 -7.54 -23.67 30.03
C GLU A 644 -8.22 -23.86 28.67
N GLN A 645 -8.10 -22.86 27.78
CA GLN A 645 -8.81 -22.77 26.50
C GLN A 645 -10.31 -23.01 26.71
N TYR A 646 -10.93 -22.19 27.56
CA TYR A 646 -12.34 -22.33 27.95
C TYR A 646 -13.06 -20.99 27.94
N TRP A 647 -14.23 -20.96 27.28
CA TRP A 647 -15.17 -19.85 27.29
C TRP A 647 -16.11 -19.93 28.49
N GLN A 648 -16.16 -18.85 29.27
CA GLN A 648 -17.13 -18.67 30.33
C GLN A 648 -17.99 -17.43 30.04
N ASN A 649 -19.30 -17.61 30.09
CA ASN A 649 -20.23 -16.49 30.11
C ASN A 649 -20.46 -16.12 31.59
N MET A 650 -20.09 -14.90 31.97
CA MET A 650 -20.36 -14.44 33.33
C MET A 650 -21.78 -13.87 33.36
N MET A 651 -22.71 -14.60 33.97
CA MET A 651 -23.93 -13.99 34.46
C MET A 651 -23.55 -12.95 35.52
N ILE A 652 -24.09 -11.73 35.35
CA ILE A 652 -23.90 -10.62 36.28
C ILE A 652 -24.45 -11.05 37.65
N LEU A 653 -23.57 -11.41 38.58
CA LEU A 653 -23.92 -11.85 39.92
C LEU A 653 -22.98 -11.17 40.91
N GLY A 654 -23.51 -10.41 41.87
CA GLY A 654 -22.74 -10.11 43.09
C GLY A 654 -22.85 -8.75 43.75
N SER A 655 -23.64 -7.78 43.29
CA SER A 655 -23.82 -6.50 43.99
C SER A 655 -25.17 -6.42 44.73
N LYS A 656 -25.20 -5.72 45.88
CA LYS A 656 -26.44 -5.41 46.63
C LYS A 656 -27.46 -4.62 45.78
N GLU A 657 -27.00 -3.95 44.73
CA GLU A 657 -27.81 -3.31 43.68
C GLU A 657 -27.39 -3.87 42.31
N ILE A 658 -28.32 -4.47 41.56
CA ILE A 658 -28.02 -5.06 40.25
C ILE A 658 -27.90 -3.94 39.22
N ILE A 659 -26.67 -3.54 38.89
CA ILE A 659 -26.38 -2.61 37.80
C ILE A 659 -26.27 -3.42 36.51
N ILE A 660 -27.21 -3.19 35.60
CA ILE A 660 -27.19 -3.77 34.24
C ILE A 660 -26.70 -2.66 33.30
N PRO A 661 -25.50 -2.76 32.71
CA PRO A 661 -25.08 -1.80 31.71
C PRO A 661 -26.00 -1.87 30.49
N PRO A 662 -26.22 -0.73 29.79
CA PRO A 662 -27.02 -0.72 28.58
C PRO A 662 -26.33 -1.52 27.46
N PHE A 663 -27.04 -1.71 26.36
CA PHE A 663 -26.43 -2.23 25.14
C PHE A 663 -25.45 -1.20 24.60
N MET A 664 -24.18 -1.58 24.42
CA MET A 664 -23.12 -0.62 24.10
C MET A 664 -22.18 -1.13 23.01
N ALA A 665 -21.73 -0.23 22.14
CA ALA A 665 -20.71 -0.49 21.12
C ALA A 665 -19.86 0.78 20.87
N ASP A 666 -18.75 0.66 20.15
CA ASP A 666 -17.81 1.77 19.81
C ASP A 666 -17.20 2.50 21.02
N PHE A 667 -17.31 1.93 22.22
CA PHE A 667 -16.65 2.40 23.43
C PHE A 667 -15.18 1.98 23.45
N THR A 668 -14.40 2.60 24.33
CA THR A 668 -13.06 2.12 24.70
C THR A 668 -13.12 1.45 26.06
N ALA A 669 -12.35 0.38 26.25
CA ALA A 669 -12.26 -0.36 27.51
C ALA A 669 -10.81 -0.47 27.97
N THR A 670 -10.51 -0.07 29.21
CA THR A 670 -9.15 -0.01 29.75
C THR A 670 -9.06 -0.74 31.09
N MET A 671 -8.17 -1.73 31.20
CA MET A 671 -7.86 -2.42 32.45
C MET A 671 -7.00 -1.55 33.35
N LEU A 672 -7.43 -1.31 34.59
CA LEU A 672 -6.66 -0.65 35.64
C LEU A 672 -5.78 -1.66 36.40
N SER A 673 -4.74 -1.15 37.07
CA SER A 673 -3.88 -1.95 37.94
C SER A 673 -4.64 -2.59 39.12
N SER A 674 -5.81 -2.07 39.50
CA SER A 674 -6.68 -2.61 40.55
C SER A 674 -7.38 -3.93 40.15
N GLY A 675 -7.46 -4.21 38.84
CA GLY A 675 -8.31 -5.26 38.27
C GLY A 675 -9.71 -4.78 37.89
N GLU A 676 -9.89 -3.48 37.71
CA GLU A 676 -11.16 -2.91 37.23
C GLU A 676 -11.04 -2.51 35.76
N ILE A 677 -12.09 -2.74 34.98
CA ILE A 677 -12.16 -2.36 33.57
C ILE A 677 -13.06 -1.14 33.46
N VAL A 678 -12.50 -0.05 32.91
CA VAL A 678 -13.20 1.23 32.72
C VAL A 678 -13.67 1.36 31.28
N TYR A 679 -14.97 1.58 31.09
CA TYR A 679 -15.62 1.75 29.79
C TYR A 679 -15.99 3.21 29.55
N ILE A 680 -15.56 3.78 28.43
CA ILE A 680 -15.68 5.22 28.13
C ILE A 680 -16.25 5.44 26.72
N GLY A 681 -17.28 6.28 26.63
CA GLY A 681 -17.88 6.73 25.36
C GLY A 681 -18.64 5.63 24.64
N GLY A 682 -18.80 5.77 23.32
CA GLY A 682 -19.51 4.80 22.49
C GLY A 682 -20.97 5.16 22.23
N ARG A 683 -21.69 4.21 21.64
CA ARG A 683 -23.13 4.25 21.37
C ARG A 683 -23.86 3.42 22.41
N GLN A 684 -25.05 3.86 22.80
CA GLN A 684 -25.93 3.14 23.70
C GLN A 684 -27.31 2.95 23.07
N SER A 685 -27.86 1.75 23.20
CA SER A 685 -29.23 1.45 22.83
C SER A 685 -30.01 0.90 24.04
N THR A 686 -31.32 1.14 24.04
CA THR A 686 -32.24 0.64 25.06
C THR A 686 -32.78 -0.75 24.72
N SER A 687 -32.57 -1.23 23.49
CA SER A 687 -33.09 -2.51 23.00
C SER A 687 -32.09 -3.19 22.06
N PRO A 688 -31.98 -4.52 22.07
CA PRO A 688 -30.99 -5.23 21.27
C PRO A 688 -31.19 -5.04 19.77
N ASN A 689 -32.40 -4.84 19.27
CA ASN A 689 -32.65 -4.76 17.82
C ASN A 689 -33.09 -3.36 17.36
N ASP A 690 -32.89 -2.33 18.19
CA ASP A 690 -33.26 -0.97 17.83
C ASP A 690 -32.12 -0.29 17.07
N VAL A 691 -32.42 0.19 15.86
CA VAL A 691 -31.48 0.98 15.06
C VAL A 691 -31.24 2.37 15.65
N SER A 692 -32.12 2.83 16.55
CA SER A 692 -31.96 4.05 17.32
C SER A 692 -30.91 3.86 18.43
N TYR A 693 -30.04 4.85 18.57
CA TYR A 693 -29.02 4.89 19.62
C TYR A 693 -28.76 6.33 20.03
N ILE A 694 -28.19 6.50 21.22
CA ILE A 694 -27.63 7.77 21.70
C ILE A 694 -26.12 7.61 21.90
N LEU A 695 -25.38 8.71 21.87
CA LEU A 695 -23.98 8.64 22.30
C LEU A 695 -23.89 8.62 23.83
N ALA A 696 -23.05 7.74 24.36
CA ALA A 696 -22.80 7.66 25.80
C ALA A 696 -22.24 8.98 26.32
N LYS A 697 -22.75 9.45 27.45
CA LYS A 697 -22.20 10.65 28.11
C LYS A 697 -20.82 10.34 28.68
N MET A 698 -19.82 11.17 28.38
CA MET A 698 -18.44 10.94 28.82
C MET A 698 -18.24 11.06 30.34
N ASN A 699 -19.18 11.67 31.07
CA ASN A 699 -19.14 11.72 32.53
C ASN A 699 -19.79 10.51 33.21
N VAL A 700 -20.47 9.63 32.48
CA VAL A 700 -21.05 8.39 33.02
C VAL A 700 -20.10 7.24 32.69
N ILE A 701 -19.35 6.80 33.69
CA ILE A 701 -18.28 5.81 33.53
C ILE A 701 -18.75 4.47 34.09
N TYR A 702 -18.88 3.47 33.22
CA TYR A 702 -19.15 2.09 33.65
C TYR A 702 -17.83 1.41 34.03
N VAL A 703 -17.82 0.77 35.19
CA VAL A 703 -16.65 0.07 35.72
C VAL A 703 -17.02 -1.38 36.04
N PHE A 704 -16.30 -2.32 35.48
CA PHE A 704 -16.45 -3.74 35.79
C PHE A 704 -15.31 -4.20 36.69
N ASN A 705 -15.62 -4.69 37.88
CA ASN A 705 -14.63 -5.27 38.79
C ASN A 705 -14.44 -6.76 38.46
N THR A 706 -13.24 -7.15 38.04
CA THR A 706 -12.98 -8.53 37.60
C THR A 706 -12.90 -9.55 38.74
N LYS A 707 -12.69 -9.09 39.98
CA LYS A 707 -12.58 -9.96 41.16
C LYS A 707 -13.95 -10.29 41.74
N SER A 708 -14.84 -9.30 41.81
CA SER A 708 -16.22 -9.49 42.29
C SER A 708 -17.22 -9.76 41.18
N SER A 709 -16.81 -9.70 39.91
CA SER A 709 -17.67 -9.87 38.73
C SER A 709 -18.90 -8.96 38.74
N SER A 710 -18.73 -7.72 39.22
CA SER A 710 -19.82 -6.77 39.43
C SER A 710 -19.58 -5.44 38.70
N TRP A 711 -20.67 -4.81 38.28
CA TRP A 711 -20.65 -3.48 37.67
C TRP A 711 -20.82 -2.38 38.70
N ASN A 712 -20.22 -1.23 38.40
CA ASN A 712 -20.45 0.04 39.08
C ASN A 712 -20.59 1.16 38.04
N VAL A 713 -21.24 2.25 38.41
CA VAL A 713 -21.35 3.46 37.59
C VAL A 713 -20.81 4.64 38.38
N ILE A 714 -19.81 5.31 37.83
CA ILE A 714 -19.19 6.50 38.42
C ILE A 714 -19.58 7.71 37.58
N ASN A 715 -20.20 8.69 38.22
CA ASN A 715 -20.44 10.01 37.63
C ASN A 715 -19.17 10.86 37.81
N ALA A 716 -18.33 10.87 36.79
CA ALA A 716 -17.08 11.62 36.80
C ALA A 716 -17.32 13.14 36.80
N GLY A 717 -16.54 13.84 37.62
CA GLY A 717 -16.55 15.30 37.68
C GLY A 717 -15.60 15.94 36.67
N GLY A 718 -15.39 17.25 36.82
CA GLY A 718 -14.47 18.02 35.99
C GLY A 718 -15.03 18.36 34.61
N ASN A 719 -14.12 18.68 33.68
CA ASN A 719 -14.47 19.16 32.34
C ASN A 719 -14.63 17.98 31.37
N ALA A 720 -15.76 17.27 31.48
CA ALA A 720 -16.02 16.12 30.65
C ALA A 720 -16.02 16.48 29.15
N PRO A 721 -15.33 15.70 28.30
CA PRO A 721 -15.36 15.90 26.86
C PRO A 721 -16.74 15.60 26.25
N ASN A 722 -16.98 16.08 25.03
CA ASN A 722 -18.20 15.72 24.30
C ASN A 722 -18.25 14.20 24.02
N SER A 723 -19.47 13.66 24.07
CA SER A 723 -19.79 12.29 23.67
C SER A 723 -19.26 11.96 22.28
N ARG A 724 -18.68 10.77 22.13
CA ARG A 724 -17.88 10.41 20.96
C ARG A 724 -17.81 8.91 20.72
N ILE A 725 -17.51 8.55 19.48
CA ILE A 725 -17.23 7.19 19.02
C ILE A 725 -15.93 7.15 18.20
N GLY A 726 -15.32 5.96 18.10
CA GLY A 726 -14.09 5.76 17.33
C GLY A 726 -12.87 6.51 17.89
N HIS A 727 -12.92 6.97 19.14
CA HIS A 727 -11.76 7.45 19.88
C HIS A 727 -10.91 6.26 20.36
N SER A 728 -9.67 6.54 20.75
CA SER A 728 -8.83 5.59 21.47
C SER A 728 -8.68 6.02 22.92
N ALA A 729 -8.44 5.04 23.81
CA ALA A 729 -8.10 5.28 25.19
C ALA A 729 -6.93 4.38 25.60
N VAL A 730 -5.98 4.94 26.34
CA VAL A 730 -4.81 4.21 26.82
C VAL A 730 -4.50 4.56 28.28
N LEU A 731 -4.02 3.58 29.04
CA LEU A 731 -3.60 3.77 30.43
C LEU A 731 -2.15 4.24 30.48
N ALA A 732 -1.92 5.41 31.09
CA ALA A 732 -0.59 5.90 31.43
C ALA A 732 -0.08 5.29 32.74
N SER A 733 1.25 5.32 32.92
CA SER A 733 1.96 4.75 34.09
C SER A 733 1.52 5.34 35.44
N ASN A 734 0.94 6.53 35.44
CA ASN A 734 0.40 7.24 36.62
C ASN A 734 -1.08 6.94 36.90
N ASN A 735 -1.64 5.85 36.35
CA ASN A 735 -3.06 5.50 36.45
C ASN A 735 -4.00 6.61 35.96
N ARG A 736 -3.67 7.24 34.82
CA ARG A 736 -4.58 8.14 34.12
C ARG A 736 -4.94 7.56 32.76
N ILE A 737 -6.20 7.69 32.37
CA ILE A 737 -6.66 7.25 31.06
C ILE A 737 -6.63 8.44 30.11
N ILE A 738 -5.82 8.34 29.06
CA ILE A 738 -5.71 9.36 28.02
C ILE A 738 -6.68 8.99 26.90
N VAL A 739 -7.59 9.89 26.56
CA VAL A 739 -8.57 9.73 25.49
C VAL A 739 -8.22 10.67 24.33
N TYR A 740 -8.10 10.12 23.12
CA TYR A 740 -7.75 10.89 21.92
C TYR A 740 -8.72 10.67 20.75
N GLY A 741 -9.03 11.76 20.05
CA GLY A 741 -9.81 11.82 18.84
C GLY A 741 -11.27 11.40 19.01
N GLY A 742 -11.81 10.76 17.97
CA GLY A 742 -13.21 10.37 17.86
C GLY A 742 -14.03 11.38 17.04
N THR A 743 -15.28 11.00 16.78
CA THR A 743 -16.24 11.78 16.01
C THR A 743 -17.56 11.92 16.77
N SER A 744 -18.30 12.99 16.49
CA SER A 744 -19.66 13.19 16.99
C SER A 744 -20.67 12.31 16.25
N GLU A 745 -21.95 12.44 16.62
CA GLU A 745 -23.05 11.59 16.17
C GLU A 745 -23.19 11.51 14.65
N ASP A 746 -22.93 12.61 13.94
CA ASP A 746 -23.04 12.70 12.49
C ASP A 746 -21.93 11.98 11.72
N LEU A 747 -20.95 11.38 12.42
CA LEU A 747 -19.74 10.75 11.88
C LEU A 747 -18.84 11.67 11.06
N LYS A 748 -19.19 12.95 10.90
CA LYS A 748 -18.55 13.92 10.00
C LYS A 748 -17.67 14.89 10.77
N ASN A 749 -18.09 15.28 11.97
CA ASN A 749 -17.40 16.29 12.76
C ASN A 749 -16.53 15.67 13.86
N PRO A 750 -15.24 16.08 13.97
CA PRO A 750 -14.40 15.69 15.10
C PRO A 750 -15.01 16.01 16.46
N ALA A 751 -14.86 15.10 17.41
CA ALA A 751 -15.29 15.34 18.78
C ALA A 751 -14.35 16.32 19.50
N THR A 752 -14.92 17.26 20.28
CA THR A 752 -14.15 18.28 21.00
C THR A 752 -14.22 18.12 22.53
N PRO A 753 -13.13 18.41 23.27
CA PRO A 753 -11.76 18.55 22.77
C PRO A 753 -11.23 17.22 22.21
N ASP A 754 -10.24 17.27 21.32
CA ASP A 754 -9.63 16.06 20.73
C ASP A 754 -8.87 15.22 21.77
N LEU A 755 -8.38 15.84 22.84
CA LEU A 755 -7.61 15.18 23.89
C LEU A 755 -8.23 15.48 25.25
N ALA A 756 -8.45 14.44 26.04
CA ALA A 756 -8.95 14.53 27.41
C ALA A 756 -8.29 13.47 28.29
N ILE A 757 -8.21 13.74 29.59
CA ILE A 757 -7.64 12.81 30.57
C ILE A 757 -8.69 12.51 31.61
N LEU A 758 -8.93 11.23 31.89
CA LEU A 758 -9.68 10.79 33.06
C LEU A 758 -8.69 10.37 34.15
N ASP A 759 -8.62 11.14 35.22
CA ASP A 759 -7.83 10.78 36.41
C ASP A 759 -8.66 9.85 37.30
N VAL A 760 -8.29 8.57 37.29
CA VAL A 760 -8.98 7.53 38.07
C VAL A 760 -8.42 7.38 39.49
N ASN A 761 -7.40 8.15 39.86
CA ASN A 761 -6.90 8.20 41.23
C ASN A 761 -7.78 9.05 42.16
N LEU A 762 -8.69 9.84 41.59
CA LEU A 762 -9.62 10.70 42.33
C LEU A 762 -10.99 10.05 42.40
N MET A 763 -11.70 10.16 43.52
CA MET A 763 -13.07 9.63 43.65
C MET A 763 -14.06 10.76 44.01
N PRO A 764 -15.11 11.02 43.20
CA PRO A 764 -15.34 10.42 41.88
C PRO A 764 -14.24 10.79 40.88
N TYR A 765 -14.05 9.97 39.84
CA TYR A 765 -13.08 10.21 38.76
C TYR A 765 -13.22 11.64 38.21
N GLN A 766 -12.12 12.25 37.79
CA GLN A 766 -12.14 13.64 37.31
C GLN A 766 -11.63 13.75 35.87
N TRP A 767 -12.35 14.51 35.04
CA TRP A 767 -11.90 14.91 33.72
C TRP A 767 -11.00 16.14 33.78
N ILE A 768 -9.82 16.02 33.17
CA ILE A 768 -8.79 17.05 33.12
C ILE A 768 -8.51 17.39 31.64
N SER A 769 -8.42 18.68 31.35
CA SER A 769 -7.96 19.19 30.05
C SER A 769 -6.45 19.43 30.11
N PRO A 770 -5.62 18.67 29.38
CA PRO A 770 -4.17 18.90 29.37
C PRO A 770 -3.81 20.14 28.56
N ASN A 771 -2.67 20.76 28.92
CA ASN A 771 -2.02 21.73 28.04
C ASN A 771 -1.24 20.99 26.97
N VAL A 772 -1.39 21.40 25.71
CA VAL A 772 -0.69 20.78 24.57
C VAL A 772 0.04 21.85 23.76
N THR A 773 1.29 21.57 23.38
CA THR A 773 2.08 22.47 22.51
C THR A 773 1.36 22.77 21.19
N LYS A 774 1.41 24.02 20.71
CA LYS A 774 0.77 24.45 19.45
C LYS A 774 1.31 23.65 18.26
N GLY A 775 0.40 23.09 17.45
CA GLY A 775 0.72 22.27 16.25
C GLY A 775 0.19 20.84 16.26
N SER A 776 -1.02 20.61 16.81
CA SER A 776 -1.61 19.27 16.98
C SER A 776 -1.77 18.53 15.63
N PRO A 777 -1.57 17.19 15.60
CA PRO A 777 -2.03 16.33 14.52
C PRO A 777 -3.52 16.55 14.24
N PRO A 778 -3.99 16.23 13.03
CA PRO A 778 -5.40 16.29 12.70
C PRO A 778 -6.20 15.36 13.60
N SER A 779 -7.44 15.77 13.89
CA SER A 779 -8.43 14.93 14.55
C SER A 779 -8.64 13.64 13.77
N ARG A 780 -8.76 12.51 14.49
CA ARG A 780 -8.87 11.17 13.89
C ARG A 780 -9.90 10.32 14.61
N SER A 781 -10.65 9.52 13.86
CA SER A 781 -11.55 8.49 14.39
C SER A 781 -11.20 7.11 13.81
N PHE A 782 -11.61 6.05 14.50
CA PHE A 782 -11.34 4.64 14.17
C PHE A 782 -9.85 4.33 13.96
N HIS A 783 -9.00 5.07 14.67
CA HIS A 783 -7.55 4.88 14.70
C HIS A 783 -7.17 3.88 15.80
N SER A 784 -5.93 3.39 15.76
CA SER A 784 -5.38 2.56 16.84
C SER A 784 -4.40 3.39 17.67
N ALA A 785 -4.33 3.11 18.97
CA ALA A 785 -3.34 3.71 19.84
C ALA A 785 -2.78 2.72 20.85
N ALA A 786 -1.51 2.91 21.21
CA ALA A 786 -0.81 2.09 22.19
C ALA A 786 0.15 2.96 23.01
N MET A 787 0.28 2.64 24.30
CA MET A 787 1.30 3.24 25.17
C MET A 787 2.60 2.47 25.09
N VAL A 788 3.67 3.18 24.79
CA VAL A 788 5.06 2.70 24.85
C VAL A 788 5.76 3.57 25.88
N GLN A 789 6.00 3.03 27.09
CA GLN A 789 6.52 3.82 28.21
C GLN A 789 5.62 5.03 28.51
N ASN A 790 6.15 6.26 28.40
CA ASN A 790 5.41 7.52 28.58
C ASN A 790 5.02 8.17 27.24
N LEU A 791 4.96 7.39 26.16
CA LEU A 791 4.66 7.86 24.81
C LEU A 791 3.41 7.16 24.28
N MET A 792 2.39 7.91 23.93
CA MET A 792 1.21 7.41 23.23
C MET A 792 1.45 7.44 21.72
N PHE A 793 1.49 6.26 21.10
CA PHE A 793 1.52 6.11 19.65
C PHE A 793 0.09 6.12 19.12
N VAL A 794 -0.18 6.95 18.12
CA VAL A 794 -1.48 7.06 17.44
C VAL A 794 -1.28 6.76 15.97
N ALA A 795 -1.93 5.72 15.45
CA ALA A 795 -1.71 5.22 14.09
C ALA A 795 -3.02 5.02 13.33
N PHE A 796 -3.01 5.39 12.04
CA PHE A 796 -4.12 5.15 11.11
C PHE A 796 -5.45 5.85 11.53
N GLY A 797 -6.58 5.53 10.89
CA GLY A 797 -7.88 6.19 11.14
C GLY A 797 -8.36 7.10 10.01
N ASN A 798 -9.44 7.86 10.29
CA ASN A 798 -10.31 8.52 9.31
C ASN A 798 -9.58 9.12 8.11
N VAL A 799 -10.06 8.70 6.94
CA VAL A 799 -9.30 8.45 5.71
C VAL A 799 -8.66 9.71 5.15
N THR A 800 -7.35 9.89 5.33
CA THR A 800 -6.57 10.88 4.58
C THR A 800 -5.08 10.55 4.46
N THR A 801 -4.46 9.88 5.44
CA THR A 801 -3.01 9.59 5.42
C THR A 801 -2.64 8.38 6.27
N ASN A 802 -1.57 7.67 5.87
CA ASN A 802 -0.97 6.52 6.58
C ASN A 802 0.00 7.05 7.66
N SER A 803 -0.48 7.92 8.54
CA SER A 803 0.38 8.64 9.47
C SER A 803 0.41 7.98 10.84
N ILE A 804 1.55 8.08 11.51
CA ILE A 804 1.74 7.73 12.93
C ILE A 804 2.20 8.99 13.66
N TYR A 805 1.65 9.23 14.84
CA TYR A 805 1.99 10.35 15.71
C TYR A 805 2.40 9.83 17.08
N ILE A 806 3.29 10.57 17.75
CA ILE A 806 3.71 10.30 19.12
C ILE A 806 3.31 11.49 19.99
N LEU A 807 2.54 11.22 21.03
CA LEU A 807 2.25 12.16 22.11
C LEU A 807 3.10 11.78 23.32
N ASP A 808 4.04 12.65 23.69
CA ASP A 808 4.79 12.54 24.93
C ASP A 808 3.93 13.02 26.10
N VAL A 809 3.71 12.11 27.05
CA VAL A 809 2.90 12.32 28.25
C VAL A 809 3.73 12.18 29.52
N SER A 810 5.05 12.29 29.41
CA SER A 810 5.98 12.24 30.55
C SER A 810 5.75 13.37 31.56
N ASP A 811 5.29 14.54 31.09
CA ASP A 811 4.79 15.62 31.96
C ASP A 811 3.27 15.44 32.15
N ASN A 812 2.85 15.27 33.40
CA ASN A 812 1.46 15.03 33.80
C ASN A 812 0.47 16.15 33.43
N THR A 813 0.95 17.32 33.02
CA THR A 813 0.15 18.52 32.75
C THR A 813 0.40 19.13 31.37
N ASN A 814 1.60 18.99 30.83
CA ASN A 814 2.00 19.59 29.54
C ASN A 814 2.42 18.52 28.53
N PHE A 815 1.46 18.04 27.74
CA PHE A 815 1.72 17.03 26.73
C PHE A 815 2.33 17.65 25.48
N ARG A 816 3.19 16.90 24.79
CA ARG A 816 3.93 17.39 23.62
C ARG A 816 3.89 16.40 22.49
N TRP A 817 3.58 16.87 21.29
CA TRP A 817 3.70 16.05 20.09
C TRP A 817 5.18 15.95 19.68
N SER A 818 5.68 14.72 19.52
CA SER A 818 7.06 14.46 19.12
C SER A 818 7.17 14.03 17.67
N SER A 819 8.17 14.56 16.98
CA SER A 819 8.55 14.14 15.61
C SER A 819 9.54 12.98 15.59
N SER A 820 10.02 12.53 16.75
CA SER A 820 10.94 11.39 16.84
C SER A 820 10.72 10.56 18.10
N TYR A 821 11.05 9.28 18.02
CA TYR A 821 11.17 8.37 19.15
C TYR A 821 12.65 8.12 19.41
N ILE A 822 13.09 8.30 20.64
CA ILE A 822 14.42 7.93 21.11
C ILE A 822 14.21 6.98 22.27
N LYS A 823 14.81 5.79 22.19
CA LYS A 823 14.75 4.84 23.30
C LYS A 823 15.52 5.42 24.48
N SER A 824 14.88 5.58 25.64
CA SER A 824 15.59 5.93 26.86
C SER A 824 16.41 4.72 27.32
N ASN A 825 17.69 4.92 27.63
CA ASN A 825 18.56 3.86 28.18
C ASN A 825 18.38 3.67 29.70
N GLN A 826 17.28 4.15 30.28
CA GLN A 826 17.02 3.97 31.69
C GLN A 826 16.36 2.60 31.91
N THR A 827 17.16 1.64 32.37
CA THR A 827 16.65 0.52 33.17
C THR A 827 15.83 1.07 34.33
N PRO A 828 14.66 0.49 34.67
CA PRO A 828 13.98 0.84 35.90
C PRO A 828 14.92 0.48 37.05
N ASP A 829 15.43 1.49 37.73
CA ASP A 829 16.27 1.34 38.89
C ASP A 829 15.39 0.77 40.01
N ALA A 830 15.56 -0.52 40.26
CA ALA A 830 14.88 -1.23 41.34
C ALA A 830 15.55 -0.88 42.68
N THR A 831 15.59 0.40 43.05
CA THR A 831 15.98 0.85 44.39
C THR A 831 15.66 2.33 44.54
N GLN A 832 14.43 2.64 44.97
CA GLN A 832 14.14 3.72 45.93
C GLN A 832 12.63 3.75 46.24
N GLY A 833 12.27 3.54 47.51
CA GLY A 833 10.94 3.85 48.04
C GLY A 833 10.12 2.71 48.65
N LEU A 834 10.72 1.72 49.31
CA LEU A 834 10.00 0.95 50.33
C LEU A 834 9.98 1.80 51.62
N GLN A 835 8.85 2.43 51.91
CA GLN A 835 8.49 2.82 53.26
C GLN A 835 7.56 1.74 53.83
N GLU A 836 8.02 1.08 54.88
CA GLU A 836 7.27 0.11 55.67
C GLU A 836 6.09 0.79 56.38
N ILE A 837 4.92 0.14 56.36
CA ILE A 837 3.78 0.39 57.25
C ILE A 837 3.42 -0.97 57.88
N PRO A 838 3.14 -1.03 59.20
CA PRO A 838 3.39 -2.22 60.00
C PRO A 838 2.35 -3.33 59.83
N SER A 839 2.84 -4.55 60.06
CA SER A 839 2.14 -5.83 60.07
C SER A 839 0.94 -5.88 61.03
N GLU A 840 -0.25 -6.13 60.50
CA GLU A 840 -1.38 -6.68 61.26
C GLU A 840 -1.51 -8.20 61.08
N THR A 841 -1.90 -8.83 62.18
CA THR A 841 -1.97 -10.26 62.54
C THR A 841 -2.79 -11.17 61.62
N PRO A 842 -2.49 -12.49 61.58
CA PRO A 842 -3.23 -13.46 60.77
C PRO A 842 -4.61 -13.74 61.37
N LEU A 843 -5.66 -13.63 60.55
CA LEU A 843 -7.03 -14.00 60.89
C LEU A 843 -7.33 -15.45 60.49
N ASN A 844 -7.86 -16.18 61.46
CA ASN A 844 -8.13 -17.62 61.52
C ASN A 844 -8.82 -18.25 60.29
N GLU A 845 -8.20 -19.30 59.76
CA GLU A 845 -8.83 -20.37 58.97
C GLU A 845 -9.82 -21.17 59.83
N SER A 846 -11.00 -20.64 60.15
CA SER A 846 -12.04 -21.48 60.76
C SER A 846 -13.48 -21.09 60.45
N LEU A 847 -13.72 -20.04 59.65
CA LEU A 847 -15.08 -19.61 59.31
C LEU A 847 -15.57 -20.03 57.91
N PHE A 848 -14.70 -20.59 57.07
CA PHE A 848 -15.05 -20.92 55.68
C PHE A 848 -15.60 -22.34 55.47
N THR A 849 -15.39 -23.26 56.42
CA THR A 849 -15.75 -24.67 56.26
C THR A 849 -17.14 -25.05 56.77
N GLN A 850 -17.81 -24.23 57.58
CA GLN A 850 -19.15 -24.57 58.11
C GLN A 850 -20.32 -24.21 57.17
N ASN A 851 -20.17 -23.23 56.27
CA ASN A 851 -21.29 -22.77 55.42
C ASN A 851 -21.45 -23.55 54.10
N MET A 852 -20.44 -24.31 53.66
CA MET A 852 -20.52 -25.11 52.42
C MET A 852 -21.34 -26.40 52.58
N ALA A 853 -21.40 -26.98 53.77
CA ALA A 853 -22.13 -28.25 54.01
C ALA A 853 -23.67 -28.07 54.01
N LEU A 854 -24.18 -26.91 54.42
CA LEU A 854 -25.61 -26.61 54.45
C LEU A 854 -26.20 -26.25 53.07
N ILE A 855 -25.39 -25.62 52.20
CA ILE A 855 -25.84 -25.18 50.86
C ILE A 855 -25.86 -26.35 49.84
N LEU A 856 -24.96 -27.32 50.00
CA LEU A 856 -24.94 -28.54 49.18
C LEU A 856 -26.06 -29.54 49.54
N GLY A 857 -26.55 -29.54 50.79
CA GLY A 857 -27.66 -30.40 51.21
C GLY A 857 -29.03 -29.99 50.67
N ALA A 858 -29.29 -28.68 50.53
CA ALA A 858 -30.59 -28.16 50.08
C ALA A 858 -30.80 -28.23 48.56
N SER A 859 -29.73 -28.20 47.77
CA SER A 859 -29.77 -28.23 46.30
C SER A 859 -30.02 -29.64 45.73
N ILE A 860 -29.55 -30.70 46.41
CA ILE A 860 -29.79 -32.09 46.00
C ILE A 860 -31.25 -32.51 46.25
N GLY A 861 -31.86 -32.07 47.36
CA GLY A 861 -33.27 -32.36 47.67
C GLY A 861 -34.26 -31.73 46.67
N GLY A 862 -33.98 -30.51 46.21
CA GLY A 862 -34.79 -29.83 45.20
C GLY A 862 -34.77 -30.51 43.84
N LEU A 863 -33.61 -31.02 43.42
CA LEU A 863 -33.46 -31.72 42.14
C LEU A 863 -34.23 -33.04 42.10
N ILE A 864 -34.19 -33.81 43.19
CA ILE A 864 -34.93 -35.09 43.29
C ILE A 864 -36.44 -34.84 43.28
N SER A 865 -36.92 -33.81 44.00
CA SER A 865 -38.34 -33.47 44.05
C SER A 865 -38.85 -32.97 42.68
N PHE A 866 -38.03 -32.25 41.92
CA PHE A 866 -38.38 -31.82 40.57
C PHE A 866 -38.45 -33.00 39.58
N ILE A 867 -37.53 -33.97 39.68
CA ILE A 867 -37.55 -35.17 38.82
C ILE A 867 -38.79 -36.02 39.10
N ILE A 868 -39.21 -36.14 40.37
CA ILE A 868 -40.43 -36.86 40.75
C ILE A 868 -41.68 -36.16 40.20
N LEU A 869 -41.78 -34.83 40.32
CA LEU A 869 -42.91 -34.07 39.80
C LEU A 869 -42.98 -34.11 38.26
N ALA A 870 -41.84 -34.03 37.58
CA ALA A 870 -41.77 -34.14 36.13
C ALA A 870 -42.19 -35.53 35.64
N SER A 871 -41.77 -36.60 36.32
CA SER A 871 -42.14 -37.97 35.96
C SER A 871 -43.62 -38.27 36.24
N ILE A 872 -44.21 -37.72 37.32
CA ILE A 872 -45.67 -37.74 37.54
C ILE A 872 -46.40 -36.98 36.43
N GLY A 873 -45.92 -35.80 36.02
CA GLY A 873 -46.47 -35.03 34.90
C GLY A 873 -46.49 -35.81 33.60
N VAL A 874 -45.40 -36.53 33.28
CA VAL A 874 -45.30 -37.39 32.09
C VAL A 874 -46.29 -38.57 32.16
N LEU A 875 -46.50 -39.17 33.34
CA LEU A 875 -47.47 -40.25 33.52
C LEU A 875 -48.92 -39.75 33.35
N ILE A 876 -49.25 -38.57 33.90
CA ILE A 876 -50.56 -37.93 33.72
C ILE A 876 -50.77 -37.60 32.24
N TYR A 877 -49.76 -37.05 31.57
CA TYR A 877 -49.82 -36.74 30.14
C TYR A 877 -50.00 -38.00 29.29
N LYS A 878 -49.28 -39.09 29.58
CA LYS A 878 -49.46 -40.38 28.90
C LYS A 878 -50.87 -40.95 29.12
N LYS A 879 -51.42 -40.83 30.33
CA LYS A 879 -52.77 -41.30 30.66
C LYS A 879 -53.84 -40.48 29.94
N TRP A 880 -53.68 -39.16 29.88
CA TRP A 880 -54.55 -38.25 29.13
C TRP A 880 -54.51 -38.54 27.61
N ARG A 881 -53.32 -38.75 27.05
CA ARG A 881 -53.16 -39.09 25.62
C ARG A 881 -53.80 -40.44 25.27
N ASN A 882 -53.72 -41.43 26.17
CA ASN A 882 -54.40 -42.71 25.97
C ASN A 882 -55.92 -42.57 26.09
N TYR A 883 -56.43 -41.71 26.97
CA TYR A 883 -57.86 -41.41 27.08
C TYR A 883 -58.40 -40.76 25.80
N GLN A 884 -57.66 -39.82 25.20
CA GLN A 884 -58.02 -39.21 23.91
C GLN A 884 -58.05 -40.22 22.75
N LYS A 885 -57.15 -41.20 22.75
CA LYS A 885 -57.18 -42.29 21.74
C LYS A 885 -58.40 -43.21 21.87
N ILE A 886 -58.93 -43.41 23.07
CA ILE A 886 -60.14 -44.20 23.31
C ILE A 886 -61.39 -43.45 22.83
N ILE A 887 -61.46 -42.13 23.05
CA ILE A 887 -62.56 -41.29 22.55
C ILE A 887 -62.55 -41.20 21.01
N GLY A 888 -61.35 -41.16 20.39
CA GLY A 888 -61.21 -41.16 18.94
C GLY A 888 -61.70 -42.45 18.27
N ARG A 889 -61.51 -43.62 18.89
CA ARG A 889 -62.00 -44.91 18.35
C ARG A 889 -63.51 -45.08 18.46
N ASN A 890 -64.17 -44.44 19.44
CA ASN A 890 -65.62 -44.54 19.61
C ASN A 890 -66.40 -43.58 18.69
N ARG A 891 -65.75 -42.59 18.05
CA ARG A 891 -66.38 -41.72 17.03
C ARG A 891 -66.39 -42.32 15.63
N GLN A 892 -65.54 -43.31 15.34
CA GLN A 892 -65.45 -43.95 14.02
C GLN A 892 -66.45 -45.11 13.80
N TYR A 893 -67.28 -45.44 14.80
CA TYR A 893 -68.33 -46.47 14.69
C TYR A 893 -69.76 -45.90 14.50
N LEU A 894 -69.91 -44.57 14.35
CA LEU A 894 -71.22 -43.90 14.32
C LEU A 894 -71.53 -43.10 13.04
N GLU A 895 -70.69 -43.17 11.99
CA GLU A 895 -70.92 -42.45 10.72
C GLU A 895 -70.86 -43.35 9.47
N GLU A 896 -71.30 -44.61 9.56
CA GLU A 896 -71.65 -45.44 8.39
C GLU A 896 -72.96 -46.19 8.61
N ILE A 897 -74.11 -45.53 8.40
CA ILE A 897 -75.38 -46.19 7.99
C ILE A 897 -76.14 -45.23 7.02
N PRO A 898 -76.71 -45.71 5.89
CA PRO A 898 -77.11 -44.89 4.75
C PRO A 898 -78.58 -44.42 4.75
N SER A 899 -78.84 -43.47 3.86
CA SER A 899 -80.10 -42.82 3.44
C SER A 899 -81.35 -43.69 3.28
N THR A 900 -82.50 -43.20 3.77
CA THR A 900 -83.84 -43.50 3.23
C THR A 900 -84.82 -42.30 3.34
N GLN A 901 -85.30 -41.87 2.16
CA GLN A 901 -86.68 -41.51 1.77
C GLN A 901 -87.57 -40.48 2.51
N ASN A 902 -87.99 -39.49 1.69
CA ASN A 902 -89.36 -39.05 1.36
C ASN A 902 -90.25 -38.20 2.30
N SER A 903 -90.64 -37.05 1.72
CA SER A 903 -92.01 -36.56 1.42
C SER A 903 -92.79 -35.65 2.41
N ASN A 904 -93.36 -34.60 1.78
CA ASN A 904 -94.55 -33.77 2.12
C ASN A 904 -94.33 -32.69 3.21
N ASN A 905 -94.59 -31.39 3.00
CA ASN A 905 -95.51 -30.65 2.11
C ASN A 905 -94.84 -29.41 1.51
#